data_AF-A0A223CXY4-F1
#
_entry.id   AF-A0A223CXY4-F1
#
_cell.length_a   1.000
_cell.length_b   1.000
_cell.length_c   1.000
_cell.angle_alpha   90.00
_cell.angle_beta   90.00
_cell.angle_gamma   90.00
#
_symmetry.space_group_name_H-M   'P 1'
#
loop_
_entity.id
_entity.type
_entity.pdbx_description
1 polymer ?
#
loop_
_entity_poly.entity_id
_entity_poly.type
_entity_poly.pdbx_seq_one_letter_code
_entity_poly.pdbx_strand_id
1 'polypeptide(L)'
;MSENQNHEARSLLVALLHEAAELEHSLLDAYLYTACSIKSTPQEFAVVGGKENRRRAVQFERARSWKQSILLVAHEEMLHLHYVQCLLRALGEAPRFGLPNRSQESGNWQIPNWKAQVAGEDVDGGTGVEVPIGPLSLENIRRFVLYEATDSLQDENPFGEQSTLLFKRLHHFELEYRFESMLYHIENAARRAELKQKLYDLYTLLTPLAPEDRHVEERLFAAMKQVGLPAVEELRFQSIADFYLRGILPLYQQAFDFNWVKHDNRDLNNEMLDTNYAAEGFLPIGPVNRDMNFNHFARGNLENPLQNYKHVENIIKEIVEEGEGASHFESNAEAFLQQVDKIGGVRNYLTKVLRDPNRRKPSTPIVQLGERLRKSHLYRFALIMTELEQEQELARESGLEFSASREPLAVEDNVRLKQITSELPAQFNATYLVMLAWLSRMYEIPHWEADKPRRLAIEMLASWPLMSLAIRPFLELASFFPIDLHDLYRLDPTALPLLPIHAQQLHQVYAMAERSEAINARMDYLAVRVLSDVAKWAEAQKAALAGIALDDHTKDMLLSRLTILSQLDEFQKQFPFRVHGGYSNKMPDLTYQQKHPDSGRYEEDPTAVPALFEETLALRIRFSGWGLVQMATDPDPPSDEVGASGTHMMHASDGNKRFDRALVWQNNDKQHDIVRGPHHDLPELGVNAQEVSLVVTNGTANAGFVPLQVMNSLGAVQTSGVQQELRVDGFFDLLNLTPQDILGDNRKLRIDLLEKNGQKPFLNGQNHLVWKDGEPIDPFILALFADPKPGAQTDDPKLLFKREIFNQGLTMMEMEPLQRISTSRGPCGFDDVHNIPPWVMGAMPEKDRKLFECPGYPMSYLVNRSRKLGQALEQQFQGSVDSQSTVDQAVSLAERMRLINVPRMETMIWLNFLLHYGHTVSGHLAQGDGENPILTALAQKTNLQLSLAESDQRDAANSRWLVKYTKGVMDTDAIRDLVFGEMYIPIHVQASTEPIELTRSWSFPLAMQKLVTDFACHFDSPFWAAYKVSKDGKSRTLKLPNKTEITETLLKKNGDSHSYAMTGLEGVSAYTASFTVSKPKRGDEQFTLNWKISFHASTPQAILATVTHFGNACQQMTDSMTGYFAPTVQR
;
A
#
# COMPACT_ATOMS: atom_id res chain seq x y z
N MET A 1 44.82 -6.26 36.18
CA MET A 1 45.34 -5.29 35.19
C MET A 1 45.66 -3.99 35.92
N SER A 2 46.71 -3.28 35.52
CA SER A 2 46.97 -1.92 36.01
C SER A 2 45.92 -0.93 35.46
N GLU A 3 45.78 0.24 36.08
CA GLU A 3 44.84 1.29 35.64
C GLU A 3 45.08 1.71 34.17
N ASN A 4 46.34 1.74 33.73
CA ASN A 4 46.71 1.96 32.32
C ASN A 4 46.21 0.85 31.39
N GLN A 5 46.38 -0.42 31.77
CA GLN A 5 45.92 -1.56 30.95
C GLN A 5 44.39 -1.57 30.79
N ASN A 6 43.66 -1.12 31.82
CA ASN A 6 42.20 -0.98 31.80
C ASN A 6 41.77 0.14 30.83
N HIS A 7 42.43 1.30 30.88
CA HIS A 7 42.19 2.41 29.95
C HIS A 7 42.49 2.05 28.49
N GLU A 8 43.59 1.31 28.24
CA GLU A 8 43.96 0.81 26.91
C GLU A 8 42.91 -0.16 26.35
N ALA A 9 42.42 -1.11 27.15
CA ALA A 9 41.40 -2.07 26.73
C ALA A 9 40.05 -1.40 26.37
N ARG A 10 39.60 -0.43 27.17
CA ARG A 10 38.40 0.36 26.84
C ARG A 10 38.58 1.16 25.55
N SER A 11 39.73 1.82 25.39
CA SER A 11 40.02 2.63 24.20
C SER A 11 40.07 1.77 22.93
N LEU A 12 40.63 0.56 23.03
CA LEU A 12 40.63 -0.41 21.95
C LEU A 12 39.22 -0.89 21.59
N LEU A 13 38.38 -1.20 22.59
CA LEU A 13 36.99 -1.58 22.34
C LEU A 13 36.21 -0.49 21.58
N VAL A 14 36.35 0.77 22.01
CA VAL A 14 35.69 1.90 21.34
C VAL A 14 36.22 2.07 19.90
N ALA A 15 37.53 1.94 19.69
CA ALA A 15 38.11 2.00 18.35
C ALA A 15 37.57 0.89 17.43
N LEU A 16 37.44 -0.34 17.93
CA LEU A 16 36.86 -1.46 17.16
C LEU A 16 35.37 -1.24 16.87
N LEU A 17 34.60 -0.69 17.81
CA LEU A 17 33.19 -0.36 17.55
C LEU A 17 33.04 0.80 16.55
N HIS A 18 33.97 1.74 16.49
CA HIS A 18 33.98 2.75 15.43
C HIS A 18 34.26 2.14 14.06
N GLU A 19 35.24 1.24 13.97
CA GLU A 19 35.55 0.52 12.73
C GLU A 19 34.38 -0.39 12.32
N ALA A 20 33.69 -1.02 13.28
CA ALA A 20 32.47 -1.77 13.02
C ALA A 20 31.37 -0.89 12.41
N ALA A 21 31.13 0.28 13.00
CA ALA A 21 30.14 1.20 12.47
C ALA A 21 30.48 1.66 11.04
N GLU A 22 31.76 1.91 10.76
CA GLU A 22 32.23 2.27 9.42
C GLU A 22 32.10 1.13 8.41
N LEU A 23 32.39 -0.12 8.83
CA LEU A 23 32.20 -1.33 8.04
C LEU A 23 30.72 -1.49 7.64
N GLU A 24 29.81 -1.63 8.62
CA GLU A 24 28.38 -1.86 8.35
C GLU A 24 27.77 -0.73 7.51
N HIS A 25 28.16 0.51 7.78
CA HIS A 25 27.65 1.67 7.05
C HIS A 25 28.13 1.69 5.59
N SER A 26 29.39 1.36 5.33
CA SER A 26 29.93 1.32 3.97
C SER A 26 29.35 0.17 3.14
N LEU A 27 29.11 -1.00 3.75
CA LEU A 27 28.44 -2.13 3.10
C LEU A 27 26.97 -1.80 2.79
N LEU A 28 26.24 -1.25 3.76
CA LEU A 28 24.87 -0.74 3.59
C LEU A 28 24.78 0.18 2.36
N ASP A 29 25.63 1.20 2.28
CA ASP A 29 25.58 2.20 1.21
C ASP A 29 25.97 1.59 -0.16
N ALA A 30 26.97 0.71 -0.20
CA ALA A 30 27.37 0.00 -1.42
C ALA A 30 26.27 -0.94 -1.96
N TYR A 31 25.62 -1.70 -1.07
CA TYR A 31 24.51 -2.59 -1.40
C TYR A 31 23.30 -1.79 -1.88
N LEU A 32 22.98 -0.68 -1.20
CA LEU A 32 21.86 0.19 -1.55
C LEU A 32 22.03 0.80 -2.94
N TYR A 33 23.20 1.37 -3.27
CA TYR A 33 23.45 1.91 -4.60
C TYR A 33 23.39 0.82 -5.68
N THR A 34 23.96 -0.35 -5.40
CA THR A 34 23.92 -1.50 -6.30
C THR A 34 22.47 -1.88 -6.63
N ALA A 35 21.59 -1.97 -5.62
CA ALA A 35 20.17 -2.24 -5.84
C ALA A 35 19.46 -1.15 -6.65
N CYS A 36 19.75 0.13 -6.36
CA CYS A 36 19.15 1.26 -7.07
C CYS A 36 19.57 1.33 -8.54
N SER A 37 20.75 0.81 -8.89
CA SER A 37 21.27 0.79 -10.26
C SER A 37 20.56 -0.20 -11.19
N ILE A 38 19.86 -1.20 -10.63
CA ILE A 38 19.22 -2.28 -11.38
C ILE A 38 18.00 -1.74 -12.15
N LYS A 39 17.85 -2.16 -13.41
CA LYS A 39 16.67 -1.92 -14.24
C LYS A 39 15.40 -2.45 -13.53
N SER A 40 14.37 -1.62 -13.46
CA SER A 40 13.16 -1.82 -12.64
C SER A 40 11.88 -1.97 -13.45
N THR A 41 11.93 -1.93 -14.78
CA THR A 41 10.74 -2.06 -15.64
C THR A 41 10.97 -3.06 -16.79
N PRO A 42 9.91 -3.68 -17.33
CA PRO A 42 10.04 -4.52 -18.53
C PRO A 42 10.54 -3.75 -19.76
N GLN A 43 10.24 -2.45 -19.85
CA GLN A 43 10.64 -1.58 -20.96
C GLN A 43 12.16 -1.37 -21.02
N GLU A 44 12.83 -1.32 -19.87
CA GLU A 44 14.30 -1.23 -19.79
C GLU A 44 15.01 -2.48 -20.36
N PHE A 45 14.29 -3.59 -20.55
CA PHE A 45 14.77 -4.81 -21.18
C PHE A 45 14.21 -5.03 -22.59
N ALA A 46 13.39 -4.13 -23.13
CA ALA A 46 12.60 -4.41 -24.33
C ALA A 46 13.42 -4.59 -25.61
N VAL A 47 14.57 -3.90 -25.71
CA VAL A 47 15.42 -3.87 -26.90
C VAL A 47 16.85 -4.27 -26.55
N VAL A 48 17.45 -5.11 -27.38
CA VAL A 48 18.88 -5.48 -27.30
C VAL A 48 19.46 -5.53 -28.71
N GLY A 49 20.62 -4.91 -28.95
CA GLY A 49 21.23 -4.84 -30.29
C GLY A 49 20.32 -4.21 -31.36
N GLY A 50 19.41 -3.31 -30.97
CA GLY A 50 18.44 -2.68 -31.87
C GLY A 50 17.25 -3.56 -32.28
N LYS A 51 17.08 -4.74 -31.68
CA LYS A 51 15.97 -5.68 -31.93
C LYS A 51 15.19 -5.99 -30.66
N GLU A 52 13.97 -6.52 -30.81
CA GLU A 52 13.17 -7.01 -29.68
C GLU A 52 13.93 -8.09 -28.90
N ASN A 53 14.05 -7.89 -27.59
CA ASN A 53 14.66 -8.87 -26.70
C ASN A 53 13.62 -9.94 -26.33
N ARG A 54 13.84 -11.18 -26.79
CA ARG A 54 12.95 -12.32 -26.51
C ARG A 54 12.95 -12.71 -25.04
N ARG A 55 13.99 -12.36 -24.26
CA ARG A 55 14.12 -12.70 -22.84
C ARG A 55 13.61 -11.63 -21.87
N ARG A 56 13.04 -10.51 -22.36
CA ARG A 56 12.74 -9.34 -21.50
C ARG A 56 11.95 -9.69 -20.24
N ALA A 57 10.96 -10.58 -20.33
CA ALA A 57 10.15 -10.97 -19.18
C ALA A 57 10.97 -11.77 -18.15
N VAL A 58 11.79 -12.73 -18.59
CA VAL A 58 12.65 -13.51 -17.69
C VAL A 58 13.66 -12.60 -16.99
N GLN A 59 14.28 -11.70 -17.75
CA GLN A 59 15.29 -10.77 -17.24
C GLN A 59 14.70 -9.76 -16.25
N PHE A 60 13.53 -9.21 -16.55
CA PHE A 60 12.79 -8.33 -15.63
C PHE A 60 12.48 -9.05 -14.31
N GLU A 61 11.99 -10.29 -14.38
CA GLU A 61 11.62 -11.09 -13.21
C GLU A 61 12.82 -11.55 -12.36
N ARG A 62 13.99 -11.72 -12.99
CA ARG A 62 15.27 -11.94 -12.32
C ARG A 62 15.80 -10.67 -11.67
N ALA A 63 15.90 -9.58 -12.42
CA ALA A 63 16.36 -8.28 -11.95
C ALA A 63 15.55 -7.78 -10.74
N ARG A 64 14.23 -7.94 -10.78
CA ARG A 64 13.34 -7.65 -9.66
C ARG A 64 13.66 -8.48 -8.42
N SER A 65 13.90 -9.79 -8.59
CA SER A 65 14.29 -10.67 -7.49
C SER A 65 15.66 -10.29 -6.91
N TRP A 66 16.63 -9.94 -7.76
CA TRP A 66 17.96 -9.49 -7.32
C TRP A 66 17.88 -8.19 -6.53
N LYS A 67 17.18 -7.19 -7.05
CA LYS A 67 16.95 -5.90 -6.37
C LYS A 67 16.32 -6.12 -5.00
N GLN A 68 15.27 -6.94 -4.91
CA GLN A 68 14.62 -7.26 -3.65
C GLN A 68 15.59 -7.94 -2.67
N SER A 69 16.37 -8.92 -3.13
CA SER A 69 17.35 -9.61 -2.28
C SER A 69 18.45 -8.68 -1.75
N ILE A 70 18.95 -7.76 -2.58
CA ILE A 70 20.00 -6.80 -2.16
C ILE A 70 19.42 -5.75 -1.20
N LEU A 71 18.21 -5.23 -1.45
CA LEU A 71 17.55 -4.29 -0.53
C LEU A 71 17.26 -4.91 0.83
N LEU A 72 16.91 -6.20 0.87
CA LEU A 72 16.76 -6.93 2.12
C LEU A 72 18.07 -7.02 2.91
N VAL A 73 19.17 -7.32 2.22
CA VAL A 73 20.50 -7.35 2.86
C VAL A 73 20.90 -5.96 3.34
N ALA A 74 20.72 -4.92 2.51
CA ALA A 74 20.94 -3.54 2.94
C ALA A 74 20.10 -3.18 4.17
N HIS A 75 18.84 -3.62 4.23
CA HIS A 75 18.03 -3.43 5.44
C HIS A 75 18.63 -4.15 6.65
N GLU A 76 19.07 -5.40 6.51
CA GLU A 76 19.78 -6.17 7.54
C GLU A 76 21.06 -5.42 8.02
N GLU A 77 21.86 -4.82 7.12
CA GLU A 77 23.03 -4.01 7.50
C GLU A 77 22.68 -2.74 8.29
N MET A 78 21.53 -2.13 8.02
CA MET A 78 21.03 -1.01 8.83
C MET A 78 20.72 -1.45 10.27
N LEU A 79 20.25 -2.70 10.46
CA LEU A 79 20.06 -3.31 11.79
C LEU A 79 21.41 -3.49 12.50
N HIS A 80 22.40 -4.01 11.78
CA HIS A 80 23.75 -4.20 12.29
C HIS A 80 24.35 -2.87 12.76
N LEU A 81 24.25 -1.82 11.94
CA LEU A 81 24.69 -0.48 12.30
C LEU A 81 23.97 0.04 13.55
N HIS A 82 22.64 -0.15 13.65
CA HIS A 82 21.87 0.21 14.84
C HIS A 82 22.41 -0.50 16.10
N TYR A 83 22.71 -1.79 16.02
CA TYR A 83 23.30 -2.53 17.14
C TYR A 83 24.64 -1.96 17.57
N VAL A 84 25.52 -1.62 16.62
CA VAL A 84 26.81 -0.99 16.92
C VAL A 84 26.62 0.36 17.62
N GLN A 85 25.67 1.20 17.17
CA GLN A 85 25.36 2.47 17.86
C GLN A 85 24.87 2.23 19.29
N CYS A 86 24.04 1.21 19.50
CA CYS A 86 23.57 0.82 20.83
C CYS A 86 24.73 0.36 21.75
N LEU A 87 25.73 -0.35 21.22
CA LEU A 87 26.93 -0.76 21.96
C LEU A 87 27.82 0.44 22.31
N LEU A 88 28.05 1.37 21.39
CA LEU A 88 28.77 2.63 21.65
C LEU A 88 28.09 3.45 22.74
N ARG A 89 26.76 3.60 22.63
CA ARG A 89 25.94 4.33 23.60
C ARG A 89 26.05 3.76 25.01
N ALA A 90 26.03 2.43 25.14
CA ALA A 90 26.14 1.75 26.43
C ALA A 90 27.49 2.02 27.14
N LEU A 91 28.55 2.27 26.36
CA LEU A 91 29.87 2.68 26.84
C LEU A 91 29.98 4.18 27.16
N GLY A 92 28.94 4.97 26.87
CA GLY A 92 28.90 6.42 27.03
C GLY A 92 29.59 7.19 25.90
N GLU A 93 29.81 6.53 24.76
CA GLU A 93 30.41 7.15 23.58
C GLU A 93 29.35 7.81 22.69
N ALA A 94 29.79 8.81 21.93
CA ALA A 94 28.95 9.45 20.92
C ALA A 94 28.68 8.49 19.73
N PRO A 95 27.55 8.61 19.04
CA PRO A 95 27.28 7.79 17.87
C PRO A 95 28.30 8.03 16.75
N ARG A 96 28.63 6.97 16.00
CA ARG A 96 29.58 6.96 14.90
C ARG A 96 28.88 6.65 13.59
N PHE A 97 28.57 7.68 12.80
CA PHE A 97 28.02 7.56 11.44
C PHE A 97 29.03 7.97 10.36
N GLY A 98 30.32 7.92 10.69
CA GLY A 98 31.39 8.16 9.70
C GLY A 98 31.45 7.03 8.68
N LEU A 99 32.09 7.30 7.55
CA LEU A 99 32.50 6.31 6.57
C LEU A 99 34.02 6.14 6.63
N PRO A 100 34.56 4.99 6.19
CA PRO A 100 36.00 4.81 6.08
C PRO A 100 36.63 5.87 5.15
N ASN A 101 37.93 6.10 5.33
CA ASN A 101 38.66 6.96 4.40
C ASN A 101 38.69 6.34 3.00
N ARG A 102 38.68 7.17 1.96
CA ARG A 102 38.84 6.72 0.58
C ARG A 102 40.32 6.49 0.24
N SER A 103 40.61 5.41 -0.48
CA SER A 103 41.91 5.10 -1.09
C SER A 103 42.31 6.20 -2.06
N GLN A 104 43.57 6.67 -1.99
CA GLN A 104 44.06 7.70 -2.92
C GLN A 104 44.25 7.17 -4.34
N GLU A 105 44.40 5.85 -4.49
CA GLU A 105 44.64 5.22 -5.79
C GLU A 105 43.33 4.93 -6.51
N SER A 106 42.37 4.32 -5.82
CA SER A 106 41.11 3.87 -6.42
C SER A 106 39.92 4.79 -6.17
N GLY A 107 39.94 5.60 -5.11
CA GLY A 107 38.79 6.38 -4.65
C GLY A 107 37.77 5.59 -3.83
N ASN A 108 37.92 4.27 -3.69
CA ASN A 108 37.02 3.41 -2.92
C ASN A 108 37.21 3.61 -1.41
N TRP A 109 36.19 3.29 -0.60
CA TRP A 109 36.38 3.24 0.85
C TRP A 109 37.36 2.13 1.20
N GLN A 110 38.31 2.40 2.09
CA GLN A 110 39.33 1.44 2.49
C GLN A 110 39.19 1.15 3.98
N ILE A 111 39.10 -0.14 4.32
CA ILE A 111 39.05 -0.63 5.71
C ILE A 111 40.40 -1.28 6.02
N PRO A 112 41.34 -0.57 6.66
CA PRO A 112 42.74 -1.00 6.75
C PRO A 112 42.97 -2.31 7.51
N ASN A 113 42.15 -2.60 8.52
CA ASN A 113 42.34 -3.78 9.35
C ASN A 113 41.62 -5.01 8.79
N TRP A 114 40.84 -4.88 7.71
CA TRP A 114 40.21 -6.00 7.04
C TRP A 114 41.13 -6.54 5.93
N LYS A 115 41.37 -7.85 5.93
CA LYS A 115 42.15 -8.58 4.92
C LYS A 115 41.41 -9.81 4.41
N ALA A 116 40.40 -9.59 3.58
CA ALA A 116 39.77 -10.70 2.89
C ALA A 116 40.80 -11.43 2.00
N GLN A 117 40.61 -12.74 1.83
CA GLN A 117 41.51 -13.60 1.07
C GLN A 117 40.77 -14.38 0.00
N VAL A 118 41.50 -14.72 -1.07
CA VAL A 118 41.05 -15.67 -2.09
C VAL A 118 42.14 -16.72 -2.24
N ALA A 119 41.84 -17.97 -1.90
CA ALA A 119 42.81 -19.07 -1.92
C ALA A 119 44.05 -18.82 -1.01
N GLY A 120 43.84 -18.12 0.10
CA GLY A 120 44.92 -17.72 1.03
C GLY A 120 45.79 -16.55 0.55
N GLU A 121 45.47 -15.92 -0.59
CA GLU A 121 46.12 -14.68 -1.05
C GLU A 121 45.29 -13.45 -0.63
N ASP A 122 45.94 -12.46 -0.01
CA ASP A 122 45.31 -11.19 0.40
C ASP A 122 44.78 -10.42 -0.84
N VAL A 123 43.53 -9.94 -0.77
CA VAL A 123 42.99 -9.01 -1.78
C VAL A 123 43.53 -7.59 -1.57
N ASP A 124 43.40 -6.73 -2.58
CA ASP A 124 43.76 -5.28 -2.52
C ASP A 124 45.19 -5.01 -2.01
N GLY A 125 46.11 -5.93 -2.32
CA GLY A 125 47.52 -5.83 -1.91
C GLY A 125 47.74 -5.90 -0.41
N GLY A 126 46.78 -6.44 0.33
CA GLY A 126 46.84 -6.57 1.77
C GLY A 126 46.88 -5.24 2.52
N THR A 127 46.63 -4.10 1.89
CA THR A 127 46.65 -2.78 2.57
C THR A 127 45.37 -2.43 3.33
N GLY A 128 44.37 -3.31 3.21
CA GLY A 128 43.00 -3.11 3.68
C GLY A 128 42.03 -3.44 2.55
N VAL A 129 40.85 -3.97 2.88
CA VAL A 129 39.82 -4.27 1.87
C VAL A 129 39.18 -2.97 1.37
N GLU A 130 39.05 -2.85 0.05
CA GLU A 130 38.34 -1.75 -0.58
C GLU A 130 36.87 -2.09 -0.84
N VAL A 131 35.97 -1.19 -0.45
CA VAL A 131 34.51 -1.24 -0.68
C VAL A 131 34.14 -0.19 -1.73
N PRO A 132 33.91 -0.58 -3.00
CA PRO A 132 33.51 0.34 -4.05
C PRO A 132 32.00 0.63 -4.01
N ILE A 133 31.63 1.81 -4.48
CA ILE A 133 30.24 2.13 -4.83
C ILE A 133 30.10 1.87 -6.32
N GLY A 134 29.31 0.86 -6.69
CA GLY A 134 29.22 0.43 -8.08
C GLY A 134 27.87 -0.18 -8.44
N PRO A 135 27.54 -0.22 -9.75
CA PRO A 135 26.32 -0.86 -10.21
C PRO A 135 26.38 -2.39 -10.04
N LEU A 136 25.25 -3.07 -10.23
CA LEU A 136 25.23 -4.53 -10.27
C LEU A 136 26.01 -5.01 -11.51
N SER A 137 27.17 -5.61 -11.25
CA SER A 137 28.07 -6.23 -12.22
C SER A 137 28.65 -7.51 -11.64
N LEU A 138 29.24 -8.35 -12.50
CA LEU A 138 29.86 -9.59 -12.04
C LEU A 138 31.07 -9.32 -11.12
N GLU A 139 31.80 -8.23 -11.35
CA GLU A 139 32.89 -7.81 -10.46
C GLU A 139 32.34 -7.43 -9.08
N ASN A 140 31.34 -6.56 -9.04
CA ASN A 140 30.83 -6.01 -7.79
C ASN A 140 30.13 -7.10 -6.94
N ILE A 141 29.32 -7.97 -7.56
CA ILE A 141 28.67 -9.06 -6.82
C ILE A 141 29.66 -10.10 -6.30
N ARG A 142 30.80 -10.32 -6.99
CA ARG A 142 31.88 -11.17 -6.47
C ARG A 142 32.51 -10.57 -5.22
N ARG A 143 32.68 -9.24 -5.17
CA ARG A 143 33.12 -8.57 -3.94
C ARG A 143 32.13 -8.81 -2.80
N PHE A 144 30.82 -8.74 -3.05
CA PHE A 144 29.81 -9.00 -2.02
C PHE A 144 29.84 -10.46 -1.52
N VAL A 145 30.01 -11.43 -2.44
CA VAL A 145 30.23 -12.83 -2.06
C VAL A 145 31.49 -12.97 -1.19
N LEU A 146 32.57 -12.26 -1.51
CA LEU A 146 33.80 -12.29 -0.74
C LEU A 146 33.62 -11.64 0.65
N TYR A 147 32.92 -10.50 0.72
CA TYR A 147 32.68 -9.77 1.96
C TYR A 147 31.93 -10.63 2.99
N GLU A 148 30.96 -11.41 2.52
CA GLU A 148 30.13 -12.29 3.32
C GLU A 148 30.69 -13.73 3.43
N ALA A 149 31.88 -14.01 2.89
CA ALA A 149 32.47 -15.35 2.95
C ALA A 149 33.13 -15.61 4.30
N THR A 150 32.93 -16.82 4.85
CA THR A 150 33.65 -17.30 6.03
C THR A 150 35.16 -17.39 5.77
N ASP A 151 35.96 -17.30 6.83
CA ASP A 151 37.43 -17.53 6.79
C ASP A 151 37.79 -18.83 6.04
N SER A 152 37.13 -19.93 6.41
CA SER A 152 37.25 -21.24 5.77
C SER A 152 36.94 -21.25 4.26
N LEU A 153 35.93 -20.50 3.82
CA LEU A 153 35.57 -20.44 2.41
C LEU A 153 36.56 -19.56 1.62
N GLN A 154 37.04 -18.47 2.25
CA GLN A 154 38.11 -17.63 1.71
C GLN A 154 39.41 -18.42 1.48
N ASP A 155 39.79 -19.26 2.46
CA ASP A 155 40.95 -20.15 2.40
C ASP A 155 40.86 -21.17 1.25
N GLU A 156 39.69 -21.78 1.05
CA GLU A 156 39.45 -22.78 -0.01
C GLU A 156 39.25 -22.17 -1.42
N ASN A 157 39.09 -20.85 -1.50
CA ASN A 157 38.67 -20.05 -2.66
C ASN A 157 37.15 -20.09 -2.92
N PRO A 158 36.39 -19.01 -2.62
CA PRO A 158 34.94 -18.95 -2.84
C PRO A 158 34.57 -19.05 -4.34
N PHE A 159 35.52 -18.79 -5.23
CA PHE A 159 35.36 -18.86 -6.69
C PHE A 159 36.06 -20.09 -7.31
N GLY A 160 36.53 -21.02 -6.46
CA GLY A 160 37.10 -22.29 -6.89
C GLY A 160 36.07 -23.23 -7.53
N GLU A 161 36.54 -24.31 -8.16
CA GLU A 161 35.68 -25.27 -8.85
C GLU A 161 34.64 -25.91 -7.93
N GLN A 162 35.03 -26.29 -6.70
CA GLN A 162 34.16 -26.92 -5.72
C GLN A 162 33.03 -26.00 -5.27
N SER A 163 33.34 -24.79 -4.80
CA SER A 163 32.35 -23.81 -4.34
C SER A 163 31.47 -23.34 -5.49
N THR A 164 32.02 -23.13 -6.69
CA THR A 164 31.25 -22.84 -7.92
C THR A 164 30.25 -23.96 -8.24
N LEU A 165 30.65 -25.23 -8.12
CA LEU A 165 29.75 -26.36 -8.34
C LEU A 165 28.64 -26.42 -7.28
N LEU A 166 28.96 -26.13 -6.02
CA LEU A 166 27.98 -26.03 -4.95
C LEU A 166 26.97 -24.92 -5.22
N PHE A 167 27.42 -23.71 -5.55
CA PHE A 167 26.53 -22.59 -5.90
C PHE A 167 25.64 -22.90 -7.10
N LYS A 168 26.17 -23.56 -8.15
CA LYS A 168 25.35 -24.02 -9.28
C LYS A 168 24.28 -25.04 -8.88
N ARG A 169 24.57 -25.94 -7.94
CA ARG A 169 23.58 -26.90 -7.41
C ARG A 169 22.52 -26.22 -6.55
N LEU A 170 22.92 -25.23 -5.74
CA LEU A 170 21.98 -24.40 -4.96
C LEU A 170 21.08 -23.56 -5.87
N HIS A 171 21.64 -22.97 -6.92
CA HIS A 171 20.87 -22.26 -7.94
C HIS A 171 19.89 -23.18 -8.68
N HIS A 172 20.32 -24.41 -9.04
CA HIS A 172 19.41 -25.40 -9.62
C HIS A 172 18.26 -25.75 -8.65
N PHE A 173 18.56 -25.90 -7.36
CA PHE A 173 17.53 -26.07 -6.33
C PHE A 173 16.54 -24.89 -6.31
N GLU A 174 17.00 -23.63 -6.36
CA GLU A 174 16.10 -22.47 -6.36
C GLU A 174 15.26 -22.36 -7.63
N LEU A 175 15.80 -22.71 -8.80
CA LEU A 175 15.03 -22.79 -10.03
C LEU A 175 13.91 -23.84 -9.92
N GLU A 176 14.24 -25.04 -9.47
CA GLU A 176 13.25 -26.10 -9.23
C GLU A 176 12.23 -25.67 -8.17
N TYR A 177 12.67 -24.99 -7.11
CA TYR A 177 11.79 -24.48 -6.06
C TYR A 177 10.83 -23.42 -6.60
N ARG A 178 11.32 -22.53 -7.47
CA ARG A 178 10.53 -21.51 -8.16
C ARG A 178 9.48 -22.17 -9.05
N PHE A 179 9.85 -23.14 -9.89
CA PHE A 179 8.88 -23.81 -10.78
C PHE A 179 7.87 -24.68 -10.02
N GLU A 180 8.28 -25.41 -8.98
CA GLU A 180 7.33 -26.16 -8.14
C GLU A 180 6.39 -25.21 -7.37
N SER A 181 6.85 -24.01 -7.01
CA SER A 181 6.01 -22.96 -6.44
C SER A 181 4.99 -22.45 -7.47
N MET A 182 5.42 -22.18 -8.70
CA MET A 182 4.53 -21.77 -9.80
C MET A 182 3.48 -22.85 -10.13
N LEU A 183 3.82 -24.13 -10.03
CA LEU A 183 2.96 -25.24 -10.45
C LEU A 183 2.36 -26.03 -9.27
N TYR A 184 2.40 -25.48 -8.05
CA TYR A 184 2.07 -26.21 -6.82
C TYR A 184 0.67 -26.84 -6.86
N HIS A 185 -0.34 -26.12 -7.33
CA HIS A 185 -1.73 -26.60 -7.43
C HIS A 185 -2.05 -27.39 -8.71
N ILE A 186 -1.07 -27.68 -9.57
CA ILE A 186 -1.26 -28.61 -10.70
C ILE A 186 -1.05 -30.04 -10.18
N GLU A 187 -2.16 -30.72 -9.89
CA GLU A 187 -2.15 -32.04 -9.24
C GLU A 187 -1.59 -33.15 -10.15
N ASN A 188 -1.96 -33.16 -11.43
CA ASN A 188 -1.52 -34.16 -12.40
C ASN A 188 0.01 -34.08 -12.60
N ALA A 189 0.72 -35.15 -12.22
CA ALA A 189 2.17 -35.18 -12.22
C ALA A 189 2.80 -35.11 -13.62
N ALA A 190 2.20 -35.75 -14.62
CA ALA A 190 2.70 -35.72 -16.00
C ALA A 190 2.54 -34.32 -16.61
N ARG A 191 1.34 -33.73 -16.46
CA ARG A 191 1.02 -32.35 -16.87
C ARG A 191 1.97 -31.34 -16.23
N ARG A 192 2.22 -31.50 -14.93
CA ARG A 192 3.15 -30.63 -14.18
C ARG A 192 4.60 -30.79 -14.67
N ALA A 193 5.07 -32.02 -14.88
CA ALA A 193 6.43 -32.28 -15.37
C ALA A 193 6.66 -31.68 -16.76
N GLU A 194 5.67 -31.79 -17.66
CA GLU A 194 5.73 -31.16 -18.98
C GLU A 194 5.85 -29.63 -18.88
N LEU A 195 4.98 -28.98 -18.11
CA LEU A 195 5.03 -27.52 -17.92
C LEU A 195 6.32 -27.06 -17.26
N LYS A 196 6.81 -27.81 -16.27
CA LYS A 196 8.08 -27.51 -15.61
C LYS A 196 9.24 -27.56 -16.61
N GLN A 197 9.29 -28.56 -17.48
CA GLN A 197 10.32 -28.64 -18.51
C GLN A 197 10.24 -27.46 -19.48
N LYS A 198 9.05 -27.08 -19.93
CA LYS A 198 8.87 -25.92 -20.82
C LYS A 198 9.29 -24.60 -20.15
N LEU A 199 8.99 -24.43 -18.87
CA LEU A 199 9.46 -23.27 -18.10
C LEU A 199 10.97 -23.30 -17.90
N TYR A 200 11.55 -24.47 -17.64
CA TYR A 200 13.00 -24.65 -17.56
C TYR A 200 13.67 -24.22 -18.87
N ASP A 201 13.19 -24.72 -20.01
CA ASP A 201 13.73 -24.36 -21.33
C ASP A 201 13.60 -22.86 -21.58
N LEU A 202 12.46 -22.26 -21.22
CA LEU A 202 12.21 -20.82 -21.35
C LEU A 202 13.18 -19.96 -20.50
N TYR A 203 13.38 -20.32 -19.23
CA TYR A 203 14.22 -19.53 -18.32
C TYR A 203 15.71 -19.76 -18.58
N THR A 204 16.11 -20.96 -19.00
CA THR A 204 17.53 -21.36 -19.00
C THR A 204 18.16 -21.49 -20.39
N LEU A 205 17.37 -21.72 -21.44
CA LEU A 205 17.88 -22.01 -22.79
C LEU A 205 17.49 -20.95 -23.83
N LEU A 206 16.43 -20.17 -23.60
CA LEU A 206 16.02 -19.10 -24.53
C LEU A 206 17.15 -18.06 -24.66
N THR A 207 17.61 -17.77 -25.87
CA THR A 207 18.60 -16.70 -26.12
C THR A 207 17.92 -15.36 -26.45
N PRO A 208 18.56 -14.20 -26.19
CA PRO A 208 17.94 -12.89 -26.45
C PRO A 208 17.50 -12.66 -27.91
N LEU A 209 18.27 -13.16 -28.88
CA LEU A 209 17.97 -13.08 -30.31
C LEU A 209 17.72 -14.48 -30.91
N ALA A 210 16.96 -14.55 -32.00
CA ALA A 210 16.74 -15.81 -32.71
C ALA A 210 18.03 -16.30 -33.42
N PRO A 211 18.22 -17.62 -33.61
CA PRO A 211 19.43 -18.17 -34.26
C PRO A 211 19.73 -17.59 -35.64
N GLU A 212 18.69 -17.27 -36.42
CA GLU A 212 18.75 -16.65 -37.76
C GLU A 212 19.19 -15.18 -37.77
N ASP A 213 19.16 -14.51 -36.61
CA ASP A 213 19.49 -13.09 -36.47
C ASP A 213 20.93 -12.82 -36.02
N ARG A 214 21.73 -13.87 -35.84
CA ARG A 214 23.14 -13.80 -35.44
C ARG A 214 23.96 -13.06 -36.51
N HIS A 215 24.42 -11.85 -36.22
CA HIS A 215 25.49 -11.21 -36.98
C HIS A 215 26.79 -11.28 -36.17
N VAL A 216 27.84 -11.75 -36.81
CA VAL A 216 29.19 -11.82 -36.25
C VAL A 216 29.82 -10.44 -36.39
N GLU A 217 29.95 -9.70 -35.29
CA GLU A 217 30.91 -8.60 -35.19
C GLU A 217 32.00 -8.96 -34.17
N GLU A 218 33.16 -9.35 -34.70
CA GLU A 218 34.41 -9.40 -33.95
C GLU A 218 35.04 -8.00 -33.90
N ARG A 219 35.12 -7.42 -32.70
CA ARG A 219 36.29 -6.67 -32.18
C ARG A 219 35.96 -6.07 -30.81
N LEU A 220 36.56 -6.60 -29.73
CA LEU A 220 37.48 -5.94 -28.77
C LEU A 220 37.57 -6.71 -27.42
N PHE A 221 38.25 -7.87 -27.37
CA PHE A 221 38.56 -8.54 -26.09
C PHE A 221 40.02 -8.93 -26.03
N ALA A 222 40.86 -7.91 -25.78
CA ALA A 222 42.27 -8.10 -25.45
C ALA A 222 42.75 -6.93 -24.57
N ALA A 223 42.16 -6.76 -23.38
CA ALA A 223 42.67 -5.81 -22.39
C ALA A 223 42.33 -6.16 -20.92
N MET A 224 42.09 -7.43 -20.58
CA MET A 224 41.97 -7.86 -19.18
C MET A 224 43.18 -8.73 -18.82
N LYS A 225 44.30 -8.10 -18.50
CA LYS A 225 45.51 -8.81 -18.06
C LYS A 225 45.91 -8.36 -16.66
N GLN A 226 45.88 -9.34 -15.76
CA GLN A 226 46.67 -9.54 -14.54
C GLN A 226 47.00 -8.32 -13.69
N VAL A 227 46.49 -8.31 -12.46
CA VAL A 227 46.93 -7.41 -11.39
C VAL A 227 47.27 -8.28 -10.18
N GLY A 228 48.53 -8.24 -9.75
CA GLY A 228 49.01 -8.83 -8.52
C GLY A 228 49.56 -7.72 -7.63
N LEU A 229 49.43 -7.87 -6.31
CA LEU A 229 49.83 -6.84 -5.35
C LEU A 229 50.65 -7.41 -4.17
N PRO A 230 51.43 -6.56 -3.47
CA PRO A 230 52.58 -6.90 -2.63
C PRO A 230 52.30 -6.81 -1.11
N ALA A 231 53.36 -6.82 -0.28
CA ALA A 231 53.41 -7.38 1.07
C ALA A 231 53.23 -6.45 2.31
N VAL A 232 53.29 -7.10 3.48
CA VAL A 232 52.62 -6.93 4.82
C VAL A 232 53.37 -6.00 5.82
N GLU A 233 52.72 -5.35 6.82
CA GLU A 233 52.76 -5.79 8.25
C GLU A 233 51.76 -5.17 9.26
N GLU A 234 51.30 -6.06 10.17
CA GLU A 234 50.72 -5.99 11.54
C GLU A 234 49.25 -5.53 11.85
N LEU A 235 48.57 -6.41 12.65
CA LEU A 235 47.23 -6.45 13.29
C LEU A 235 45.97 -6.29 12.41
N ARG A 236 45.38 -7.40 11.91
CA ARG A 236 44.31 -7.44 10.88
C ARG A 236 43.37 -8.67 11.02
N PHE A 237 42.11 -8.59 10.58
CA PHE A 237 41.08 -9.67 10.59
C PHE A 237 40.69 -10.14 9.17
N GLN A 238 40.34 -11.42 9.01
CA GLN A 238 40.07 -12.06 7.70
C GLN A 238 38.58 -12.03 7.30
N SER A 239 37.67 -12.32 8.23
CA SER A 239 36.21 -12.30 8.00
C SER A 239 35.48 -11.43 9.03
N ILE A 240 34.23 -11.06 8.74
CA ILE A 240 33.37 -10.26 9.63
C ILE A 240 33.13 -11.01 10.95
N ALA A 241 32.95 -12.33 10.90
CA ALA A 241 32.85 -13.17 12.09
C ALA A 241 34.07 -13.08 12.99
N ASP A 242 35.27 -13.09 12.42
CA ASP A 242 36.52 -12.97 13.17
C ASP A 242 36.63 -11.62 13.88
N PHE A 243 36.27 -10.53 13.20
CA PHE A 243 36.27 -9.19 13.76
C PHE A 243 35.36 -9.08 15.00
N TYR A 244 34.14 -9.59 14.89
CA TYR A 244 33.15 -9.52 15.95
C TYR A 244 33.40 -10.52 17.09
N LEU A 245 33.66 -11.80 16.78
CA LEU A 245 33.81 -12.86 17.79
C LEU A 245 35.17 -12.86 18.48
N ARG A 246 36.25 -12.52 17.77
CA ARG A 246 37.62 -12.53 18.34
C ARG A 246 38.07 -11.14 18.79
N GLY A 247 37.59 -10.08 18.15
CA GLY A 247 37.92 -8.69 18.50
C GLY A 247 36.99 -8.08 19.54
N ILE A 248 35.72 -7.86 19.18
CA ILE A 248 34.77 -7.07 19.98
C ILE A 248 34.25 -7.84 21.20
N LEU A 249 33.74 -9.06 21.01
CA LEU A 249 33.04 -9.83 22.05
C LEU A 249 33.89 -10.02 23.34
N PRO A 250 35.18 -10.41 23.29
CA PRO A 250 35.99 -10.60 24.50
C PRO A 250 36.28 -9.30 25.25
N LEU A 251 36.43 -8.17 24.54
CA LEU A 251 36.64 -6.86 25.15
C LEU A 251 35.34 -6.31 25.76
N TYR A 252 34.20 -6.63 25.16
CA TYR A 252 32.90 -6.27 25.73
C TYR A 252 32.57 -7.09 26.99
N GLN A 253 32.99 -8.36 27.08
CA GLN A 253 32.94 -9.13 28.33
C GLN A 253 33.72 -8.41 29.44
N GLN A 254 34.92 -7.92 29.13
CA GLN A 254 35.71 -7.14 30.07
C GLN A 254 35.00 -5.83 30.48
N ALA A 255 34.29 -5.19 29.55
CA ALA A 255 33.49 -4.00 29.85
C ALA A 255 32.42 -4.24 30.93
N PHE A 256 31.80 -5.44 30.94
CA PHE A 256 30.92 -5.86 32.03
C PHE A 256 31.69 -6.13 33.32
N ASP A 257 32.77 -6.89 33.25
CA ASP A 257 33.57 -7.27 34.41
C ASP A 257 34.16 -6.04 35.14
N PHE A 258 34.45 -4.96 34.40
CA PHE A 258 34.99 -3.70 34.91
C PHE A 258 33.96 -2.56 35.04
N ASN A 259 32.66 -2.84 34.82
CA ASN A 259 31.57 -1.87 34.96
C ASN A 259 31.75 -0.59 34.11
N TRP A 260 32.27 -0.74 32.88
CA TRP A 260 32.38 0.36 31.91
C TRP A 260 31.03 0.72 31.27
N VAL A 261 30.09 -0.23 31.27
CA VAL A 261 28.71 -0.03 30.80
C VAL A 261 27.99 0.85 31.80
N LYS A 262 27.69 2.10 31.41
CA LYS A 262 27.18 3.15 32.31
C LYS A 262 25.77 3.61 32.01
N HIS A 263 25.31 3.40 30.78
CA HIS A 263 24.00 3.85 30.32
C HIS A 263 23.14 2.63 30.02
N ASP A 264 21.94 2.59 30.58
CA ASP A 264 20.95 1.66 30.08
C ASP A 264 20.36 2.21 28.77
N ASN A 265 20.23 1.35 27.77
CA ASN A 265 19.42 1.68 26.59
C ASN A 265 17.92 1.55 26.92
N ARG A 266 17.54 1.54 28.21
CA ARG A 266 16.18 1.29 28.66
C ARG A 266 15.28 2.43 28.23
N ASP A 267 15.71 3.68 28.39
CA ASP A 267 14.90 4.83 27.98
C ASP A 267 14.71 4.87 26.47
N LEU A 268 15.77 4.59 25.68
CA LEU A 268 15.66 4.48 24.21
C LEU A 268 14.69 3.35 23.82
N ASN A 269 14.84 2.14 24.36
CA ASN A 269 13.97 1.01 24.03
C ASN A 269 12.53 1.20 24.55
N ASN A 270 12.34 1.75 25.75
CA ASN A 270 11.02 2.02 26.32
C ASN A 270 10.27 3.11 25.55
N GLU A 271 10.96 4.16 25.09
CA GLU A 271 10.34 5.17 24.23
C GLU A 271 9.91 4.58 22.90
N MET A 272 10.68 3.64 22.35
CA MET A 272 10.33 2.93 21.13
C MET A 272 9.24 1.86 21.31
N LEU A 273 9.02 1.38 22.54
CA LEU A 273 8.05 0.32 22.89
C LEU A 273 6.76 0.82 23.54
N ASP A 274 6.73 2.02 24.13
CA ASP A 274 5.53 2.53 24.79
C ASP A 274 4.52 3.00 23.77
N THR A 275 3.42 2.29 23.61
CA THR A 275 2.30 2.63 22.71
C THR A 275 1.72 4.04 22.89
N ASN A 276 2.00 4.75 24.00
CA ASN A 276 1.59 6.13 24.22
C ASN A 276 2.62 7.18 23.76
N TYR A 277 3.89 6.80 23.59
CA TYR A 277 5.01 7.72 23.29
C TYR A 277 5.87 7.29 22.10
N ALA A 278 5.85 6.02 21.70
CA ALA A 278 6.53 5.49 20.54
C ALA A 278 5.94 6.14 19.29
N ALA A 279 6.81 6.83 18.57
CA ALA A 279 6.49 7.31 17.25
C ALA A 279 6.57 6.12 16.29
N GLU A 280 5.52 5.28 16.34
CA GLU A 280 5.24 4.19 15.39
C GLU A 280 6.22 3.01 15.36
N GLY A 281 7.31 3.01 16.15
CA GLY A 281 8.23 1.87 16.28
C GLY A 281 9.12 1.66 15.05
N PHE A 282 9.53 2.75 14.40
CA PHE A 282 10.21 2.73 13.10
C PHE A 282 11.65 2.26 13.13
N LEU A 283 12.35 2.28 14.28
CA LEU A 283 13.60 1.53 14.38
C LEU A 283 13.33 0.14 14.97
N PRO A 284 14.08 -0.87 14.52
CA PRO A 284 14.04 -2.21 15.11
C PRO A 284 14.49 -2.16 16.56
N ILE A 285 13.80 -2.89 17.44
CA ILE A 285 14.02 -2.84 18.89
C ILE A 285 14.62 -4.15 19.37
N GLY A 286 15.82 -4.08 19.95
CA GLY A 286 16.53 -5.21 20.59
C GLY A 286 17.02 -6.27 19.60
N PRO A 287 17.82 -7.26 20.05
CA PRO A 287 18.30 -8.34 19.18
C PRO A 287 17.12 -9.03 18.52
N VAL A 288 17.04 -8.94 17.19
CA VAL A 288 16.11 -9.63 16.32
C VAL A 288 16.57 -11.08 16.25
N ASN A 289 16.36 -11.79 17.36
CA ASN A 289 16.49 -13.24 17.35
C ASN A 289 15.63 -13.76 16.18
N ARG A 290 16.14 -14.75 15.43
CA ARG A 290 15.37 -15.49 14.41
C ARG A 290 13.98 -15.95 14.89
N ASP A 291 13.74 -15.96 16.20
CA ASP A 291 12.41 -15.98 16.81
C ASP A 291 11.72 -14.61 16.68
N MET A 292 11.00 -14.38 15.57
CA MET A 292 10.18 -13.16 15.32
C MET A 292 8.98 -13.03 16.30
N ASN A 293 9.06 -13.59 17.51
CA ASN A 293 8.01 -13.60 18.51
C ASN A 293 8.28 -12.56 19.60
N PHE A 294 7.86 -11.32 19.35
CA PHE A 294 7.92 -10.21 20.32
C PHE A 294 7.28 -10.54 21.68
N ASN A 295 6.31 -11.47 21.73
CA ASN A 295 5.67 -11.90 22.98
C ASN A 295 6.54 -12.85 23.83
N HIS A 296 7.58 -13.46 23.26
CA HIS A 296 8.51 -14.32 24.01
C HIS A 296 9.53 -13.51 24.82
N PHE A 297 9.67 -12.21 24.54
CA PHE A 297 10.39 -11.28 25.40
C PHE A 297 9.57 -11.01 26.67
N ALA A 298 9.89 -11.72 27.75
CA ALA A 298 9.32 -11.44 29.05
C ALA A 298 9.59 -9.97 29.44
N ARG A 299 8.60 -9.27 30.01
CA ARG A 299 8.72 -7.86 30.46
C ARG A 299 9.99 -7.56 31.27
N GLY A 300 10.53 -8.53 32.03
CA GLY A 300 11.78 -8.38 32.77
C GLY A 300 13.07 -8.29 31.93
N ASN A 301 13.04 -8.72 30.66
CA ASN A 301 14.19 -8.68 29.73
C ASN A 301 14.24 -7.40 28.89
N LEU A 302 13.11 -6.71 28.73
CA LEU A 302 13.00 -5.42 28.03
C LEU A 302 13.55 -4.27 28.86
N GLU A 303 13.50 -4.39 30.19
CA GLU A 303 13.90 -3.32 31.09
C GLU A 303 15.42 -3.11 31.15
N ASN A 304 16.26 -4.03 30.62
CA ASN A 304 17.73 -3.91 30.70
C ASN A 304 18.54 -4.78 29.72
N PRO A 305 18.41 -4.60 28.39
CA PRO A 305 18.97 -5.51 27.39
C PRO A 305 20.51 -5.58 27.38
N LEU A 306 21.20 -4.51 27.78
CA LEU A 306 22.67 -4.45 27.82
C LEU A 306 23.27 -4.50 29.23
N GLN A 307 22.51 -4.90 30.26
CA GLN A 307 23.07 -5.20 31.59
C GLN A 307 23.47 -6.68 31.76
N ASN A 308 23.27 -7.51 30.72
CA ASN A 308 23.61 -8.92 30.75
C ASN A 308 24.37 -9.29 29.47
N TYR A 309 25.65 -9.65 29.63
CA TYR A 309 26.57 -10.05 28.56
C TYR A 309 25.99 -11.07 27.56
N LYS A 310 25.11 -11.97 28.03
CA LYS A 310 24.43 -12.96 27.18
C LYS A 310 23.64 -12.31 26.02
N HIS A 311 23.19 -11.08 26.16
CA HIS A 311 22.50 -10.36 25.09
C HIS A 311 23.46 -9.78 24.06
N VAL A 312 24.63 -9.28 24.49
CA VAL A 312 25.69 -8.84 23.58
C VAL A 312 26.20 -10.02 22.76
N GLU A 313 26.37 -11.18 23.40
CA GLU A 313 26.71 -12.45 22.72
C GLU A 313 25.65 -12.82 21.67
N ASN A 314 24.36 -12.67 21.97
CA ASN A 314 23.29 -12.95 21.00
C ASN A 314 23.27 -11.97 19.82
N ILE A 315 23.44 -10.66 20.07
CA ILE A 315 23.51 -9.63 19.01
C ILE A 315 24.68 -9.93 18.06
N ILE A 316 25.86 -10.17 18.64
CA ILE A 316 27.07 -10.47 17.87
C ILE A 316 26.89 -11.76 17.06
N LYS A 317 26.28 -12.78 17.65
CA LYS A 317 25.98 -14.02 16.94
C LYS A 317 24.97 -13.83 15.81
N GLU A 318 24.01 -12.92 15.96
CA GLU A 318 23.02 -12.58 14.93
C GLU A 318 23.69 -11.94 13.71
N ILE A 319 24.49 -10.88 13.92
CA ILE A 319 25.27 -10.21 12.86
C ILE A 319 26.08 -11.25 12.06
N VAL A 320 26.77 -12.15 12.76
CA VAL A 320 27.59 -13.20 12.13
C VAL A 320 26.75 -14.28 11.42
N GLU A 321 25.60 -14.67 11.99
CA GLU A 321 24.74 -15.68 11.36
C GLU A 321 23.96 -15.14 10.14
N GLU A 322 23.69 -13.84 10.09
CA GLU A 322 23.01 -13.14 8.99
C GLU A 322 23.96 -12.90 7.82
N GLY A 323 25.17 -12.40 8.07
CA GLY A 323 26.21 -12.24 7.04
C GLY A 323 26.70 -13.56 6.44
N GLU A 324 27.52 -14.30 7.20
CA GLU A 324 28.29 -15.44 6.67
C GLU A 324 27.49 -16.76 6.57
N GLY A 325 26.32 -16.84 7.24
CA GLY A 325 25.44 -18.01 7.18
C GLY A 325 25.92 -19.21 8.01
N ALA A 326 25.98 -19.07 9.33
CA ALA A 326 26.41 -20.10 10.30
C ALA A 326 27.84 -20.67 10.09
N SER A 327 28.48 -21.12 11.17
CA SER A 327 29.73 -21.87 11.03
C SER A 327 29.52 -23.11 10.14
N HIS A 328 30.42 -23.29 9.17
CA HIS A 328 30.43 -24.39 8.19
C HIS A 328 29.35 -24.32 7.08
N PHE A 329 29.15 -23.14 6.46
CA PHE A 329 28.21 -22.91 5.35
C PHE A 329 28.18 -24.06 4.31
N GLU A 330 29.32 -24.46 3.75
CA GLU A 330 29.38 -25.48 2.70
C GLU A 330 28.84 -26.84 3.17
N SER A 331 29.23 -27.27 4.37
CA SER A 331 28.74 -28.53 4.95
C SER A 331 27.23 -28.49 5.22
N ASN A 332 26.71 -27.33 5.63
CA ASN A 332 25.28 -27.11 5.88
C ASN A 332 24.49 -27.12 4.57
N ALA A 333 25.01 -26.49 3.52
CA ALA A 333 24.44 -26.47 2.18
C ALA A 333 24.40 -27.88 1.56
N GLU A 334 25.46 -28.66 1.69
CA GLU A 334 25.48 -30.06 1.24
C GLU A 334 24.51 -30.93 2.03
N ALA A 335 24.49 -30.79 3.36
CA ALA A 335 23.53 -31.50 4.21
C ALA A 335 22.08 -31.15 3.85
N PHE A 336 21.81 -29.89 3.51
CA PHE A 336 20.50 -29.44 3.06
C PHE A 336 20.08 -30.10 1.75
N LEU A 337 20.92 -30.04 0.71
CA LEU A 337 20.64 -30.67 -0.58
C LEU A 337 20.38 -32.18 -0.44
N GLN A 338 21.23 -32.89 0.33
CA GLN A 338 21.04 -34.30 0.61
C GLN A 338 19.74 -34.61 1.36
N GLN A 339 19.32 -33.73 2.28
CA GLN A 339 18.05 -33.89 2.98
C GLN A 339 16.85 -33.66 2.06
N VAL A 340 16.93 -32.70 1.14
CA VAL A 340 15.91 -32.46 0.11
C VAL A 340 15.74 -33.70 -0.76
N ASP A 341 16.83 -34.33 -1.20
CA ASP A 341 16.79 -35.57 -1.97
C ASP A 341 16.17 -36.72 -1.17
N LYS A 342 16.56 -36.88 0.11
CA LYS A 342 16.02 -37.92 1.01
C LYS A 342 14.50 -37.83 1.20
N ILE A 343 13.93 -36.62 1.16
CA ILE A 343 12.47 -36.44 1.29
C ILE A 343 11.74 -36.52 -0.05
N GLY A 344 12.41 -36.88 -1.14
CA GLY A 344 11.81 -37.03 -2.47
C GLY A 344 11.80 -35.74 -3.30
N GLY A 345 12.72 -34.82 -3.03
CA GLY A 345 12.98 -33.64 -3.86
C GLY A 345 12.26 -32.36 -3.44
N VAL A 346 12.44 -31.33 -4.28
CA VAL A 346 12.09 -29.93 -3.99
C VAL A 346 10.60 -29.72 -3.71
N ARG A 347 9.70 -30.42 -4.41
CA ARG A 347 8.24 -30.31 -4.17
C ARG A 347 7.85 -30.73 -2.76
N ASN A 348 8.48 -31.77 -2.22
CA ASN A 348 8.20 -32.25 -0.86
C ASN A 348 8.80 -31.29 0.18
N TYR A 349 9.95 -30.68 -0.12
CA TYR A 349 10.48 -29.58 0.68
C TYR A 349 9.50 -28.39 0.70
N LEU A 350 9.06 -27.90 -0.45
CA LEU A 350 8.06 -26.83 -0.57
C LEU A 350 6.76 -27.16 0.18
N THR A 351 6.27 -28.40 0.06
CA THR A 351 5.06 -28.84 0.78
C THR A 351 5.25 -28.78 2.30
N LYS A 352 6.46 -29.10 2.81
CA LYS A 352 6.79 -28.95 4.23
C LYS A 352 6.84 -27.49 4.64
N VAL A 353 7.42 -26.61 3.83
CA VAL A 353 7.44 -25.15 4.07
C VAL A 353 6.01 -24.60 4.14
N LEU A 354 5.17 -24.90 3.16
CA LEU A 354 3.80 -24.39 3.08
C LEU A 354 2.86 -24.93 4.16
N ARG A 355 3.14 -26.13 4.68
CA ARG A 355 2.37 -26.75 5.78
C ARG A 355 2.94 -26.45 7.15
N ASP A 356 4.08 -25.76 7.25
CA ASP A 356 4.66 -25.41 8.53
C ASP A 356 3.76 -24.40 9.23
N PRO A 357 3.17 -24.71 10.41
CA PRO A 357 2.26 -23.81 11.11
C PRO A 357 2.99 -22.58 11.67
N ASN A 358 4.32 -22.59 11.74
CA ASN A 358 5.12 -21.51 12.32
C ASN A 358 6.24 -21.07 11.37
N ARG A 359 5.95 -20.10 10.49
CA ARG A 359 6.96 -19.47 9.62
C ARG A 359 8.07 -18.73 10.39
N ARG A 360 7.83 -18.36 11.66
CA ARG A 360 8.81 -17.64 12.50
C ARG A 360 9.83 -18.60 13.11
N LYS A 361 9.40 -19.81 13.44
CA LYS A 361 10.26 -20.88 13.95
C LYS A 361 9.83 -22.18 13.31
N PRO A 362 10.42 -22.55 12.16
CA PRO A 362 9.97 -23.71 11.42
C PRO A 362 9.95 -24.94 12.31
N SER A 363 8.90 -25.72 12.22
CA SER A 363 8.63 -26.85 13.09
C SER A 363 9.52 -28.07 12.74
N THR A 364 10.07 -28.09 11.52
CA THR A 364 10.85 -29.23 11.02
C THR A 364 12.33 -28.88 10.80
N PRO A 365 13.28 -29.75 11.20
CA PRO A 365 14.72 -29.48 11.08
C PRO A 365 15.19 -29.14 9.66
N ILE A 366 14.60 -29.76 8.63
CA ILE A 366 14.96 -29.47 7.23
C ILE A 366 14.50 -28.08 6.78
N VAL A 367 13.32 -27.63 7.21
CA VAL A 367 12.83 -26.28 6.89
C VAL A 367 13.66 -25.25 7.65
N GLN A 368 13.98 -25.49 8.92
CA GLN A 368 14.90 -24.65 9.69
C GLN A 368 16.26 -24.53 8.99
N LEU A 369 16.88 -25.64 8.60
CA LEU A 369 18.17 -25.64 7.91
C LEU A 369 18.11 -24.86 6.58
N GLY A 370 17.09 -25.13 5.76
CA GLY A 370 16.92 -24.45 4.48
C GLY A 370 16.62 -22.95 4.62
N GLU A 371 15.77 -22.53 5.56
CA GLU A 371 15.50 -21.11 5.79
C GLU A 371 16.72 -20.37 6.34
N ARG A 372 17.50 -20.99 7.23
CA ARG A 372 18.74 -20.39 7.75
C ARG A 372 19.77 -20.14 6.65
N LEU A 373 19.93 -21.09 5.74
CA LEU A 373 20.81 -20.94 4.57
C LEU A 373 20.28 -19.88 3.61
N ARG A 374 19.01 -19.96 3.21
CA ARG A 374 18.42 -19.05 2.21
C ARG A 374 18.32 -17.60 2.67
N LYS A 375 18.36 -17.35 3.99
CA LYS A 375 18.36 -16.01 4.56
C LYS A 375 19.74 -15.38 4.64
N SER A 376 20.84 -16.12 4.56
CA SER A 376 22.18 -15.51 4.70
C SER A 376 22.55 -14.64 3.50
N HIS A 377 23.35 -13.61 3.76
CA HIS A 377 23.80 -12.67 2.73
C HIS A 377 24.61 -13.40 1.66
N LEU A 378 25.57 -14.24 2.07
CA LEU A 378 26.39 -15.08 1.19
C LEU A 378 25.55 -15.91 0.21
N TYR A 379 24.49 -16.57 0.70
CA TYR A 379 23.62 -17.39 -0.15
C TYR A 379 22.93 -16.54 -1.22
N ARG A 380 22.37 -15.38 -0.82
CA ARG A 380 21.67 -14.47 -1.74
C ARG A 380 22.62 -13.94 -2.82
N PHE A 381 23.81 -13.45 -2.44
CA PHE A 381 24.78 -12.92 -3.39
C PHE A 381 25.34 -13.99 -4.32
N ALA A 382 25.61 -15.21 -3.82
CA ALA A 382 26.09 -16.31 -4.65
C ALA A 382 25.07 -16.74 -5.72
N LEU A 383 23.77 -16.70 -5.39
CA LEU A 383 22.71 -16.97 -6.36
C LEU A 383 22.60 -15.88 -7.42
N ILE A 384 22.64 -14.60 -7.01
CA ILE A 384 22.62 -13.46 -7.95
C ILE A 384 23.82 -13.57 -8.90
N MET A 385 25.02 -13.84 -8.36
CA MET A 385 26.23 -14.05 -9.16
C MET A 385 26.05 -15.18 -10.19
N THR A 386 25.55 -16.34 -9.76
CA THR A 386 25.34 -17.50 -10.64
C THR A 386 24.32 -17.21 -11.74
N GLU A 387 23.21 -16.53 -11.43
CA GLU A 387 22.20 -16.16 -12.42
C GLU A 387 22.71 -15.08 -13.39
N LEU A 388 23.49 -14.11 -12.91
CA LEU A 388 24.08 -13.06 -13.74
C LEU A 388 25.10 -13.64 -14.73
N GLU A 389 25.95 -14.58 -14.30
CA GLU A 389 26.86 -15.32 -15.19
C GLU A 389 26.09 -16.06 -16.29
N GLN A 390 24.96 -16.68 -15.94
CA GLN A 390 24.10 -17.38 -16.90
C GLN A 390 23.48 -16.41 -17.93
N GLU A 391 22.98 -15.25 -17.52
CA GLU A 391 22.45 -14.25 -18.47
C GLU A 391 23.53 -13.70 -19.40
N GLN A 392 24.75 -13.49 -18.88
CA GLN A 392 25.88 -13.07 -19.71
C GLN A 392 26.31 -14.15 -20.71
N GLU A 393 26.25 -15.43 -20.35
CA GLU A 393 26.50 -16.54 -21.30
C GLU A 393 25.44 -16.57 -22.40
N LEU A 394 24.15 -16.51 -22.04
CA LEU A 394 23.05 -16.52 -23.02
C LEU A 394 23.08 -15.32 -23.97
N ALA A 395 23.50 -14.15 -23.47
CA ALA A 395 23.73 -12.98 -24.31
C ALA A 395 24.92 -13.18 -25.25
N ARG A 396 26.04 -13.75 -24.75
CA ARG A 396 27.22 -14.06 -25.57
C ARG A 396 26.91 -15.05 -26.69
N GLU A 397 26.05 -16.04 -26.46
CA GLU A 397 25.58 -16.95 -27.52
C GLU A 397 24.84 -16.24 -28.67
N SER A 398 24.32 -15.03 -28.41
CA SER A 398 23.69 -14.15 -29.40
C SER A 398 24.61 -13.05 -29.93
N GLY A 399 25.88 -13.02 -29.55
CA GLY A 399 26.83 -11.95 -29.91
C GLY A 399 26.55 -10.62 -29.21
N LEU A 400 25.95 -10.66 -28.02
CA LEU A 400 25.55 -9.49 -27.24
C LEU A 400 26.21 -9.50 -25.85
N GLU A 401 26.21 -8.34 -25.19
CA GLU A 401 26.52 -8.22 -23.77
C GLU A 401 25.24 -7.98 -22.97
N PHE A 402 25.20 -8.50 -21.74
CA PHE A 402 24.09 -8.28 -20.82
C PHE A 402 24.55 -7.45 -19.62
N SER A 403 23.81 -6.37 -19.37
CA SER A 403 23.92 -5.53 -18.19
C SER A 403 22.57 -5.48 -17.48
N ALA A 404 22.57 -5.88 -16.21
CA ALA A 404 21.42 -5.77 -15.31
C ALA A 404 21.14 -4.32 -14.89
N SER A 405 22.18 -3.49 -14.95
CA SER A 405 22.16 -2.10 -14.52
C SER A 405 21.81 -1.17 -15.68
N ARG A 406 21.39 0.05 -15.34
CA ARG A 406 21.12 1.09 -16.34
C ARG A 406 22.41 1.54 -17.00
N GLU A 407 22.32 1.79 -18.30
CA GLU A 407 23.40 2.45 -19.03
C GLU A 407 23.22 3.97 -18.86
N PRO A 408 24.29 4.72 -18.51
CA PRO A 408 24.20 6.16 -18.37
C PRO A 408 23.74 6.85 -19.67
N LEU A 409 22.94 7.90 -19.52
CA LEU A 409 22.51 8.73 -20.63
C LEU A 409 23.69 9.47 -21.26
N ALA A 410 23.68 9.59 -22.59
CA ALA A 410 24.57 10.51 -23.28
C ALA A 410 24.18 11.96 -22.93
N VAL A 411 25.10 12.70 -22.30
CA VAL A 411 24.85 14.06 -21.81
C VAL A 411 25.63 15.12 -22.58
N GLU A 412 26.58 14.71 -23.41
CA GLU A 412 27.59 15.53 -24.09
C GLU A 412 26.96 16.61 -24.97
N ASP A 413 25.83 16.31 -25.59
CA ASP A 413 25.14 17.22 -26.51
C ASP A 413 24.03 18.04 -25.84
N ASN A 414 23.79 17.85 -24.53
CA ASN A 414 22.72 18.53 -23.82
C ASN A 414 23.22 19.25 -22.56
N VAL A 415 23.22 20.59 -22.62
CA VAL A 415 23.66 21.46 -21.51
C VAL A 415 22.87 21.21 -20.22
N ARG A 416 21.58 20.87 -20.31
CA ARG A 416 20.74 20.61 -19.12
C ARG A 416 21.05 19.27 -18.48
N LEU A 417 21.25 18.22 -19.29
CA LEU A 417 21.65 16.92 -18.75
C LEU A 417 23.04 17.02 -18.08
N LYS A 418 24.00 17.74 -18.68
CA LYS A 418 25.30 18.02 -18.04
C LYS A 418 25.16 18.74 -16.71
N GLN A 419 24.28 19.73 -16.66
CA GLN A 419 24.03 20.48 -15.43
C GLN A 419 23.51 19.55 -14.34
N ILE A 420 22.49 18.72 -14.64
CA ILE A 420 21.96 17.72 -13.71
C ILE A 420 23.07 16.78 -13.24
N THR A 421 23.85 16.20 -14.16
CA THR A 421 24.98 15.31 -13.84
C THR A 421 25.98 15.97 -12.88
N SER A 422 26.31 17.25 -13.09
CA SER A 422 27.27 17.97 -12.25
C SER A 422 26.74 18.36 -10.86
N GLU A 423 25.43 18.65 -10.75
CA GLU A 423 24.83 19.14 -9.51
C GLU A 423 24.33 17.99 -8.61
N LEU A 424 23.93 16.86 -9.20
CA LEU A 424 23.26 15.76 -8.52
C LEU A 424 24.05 15.22 -7.32
N PRO A 425 25.36 14.92 -7.40
CA PRO A 425 26.09 14.38 -6.25
C PRO A 425 26.06 15.30 -5.03
N ALA A 426 26.20 16.61 -5.24
CA ALA A 426 26.17 17.58 -4.16
C ALA A 426 24.78 17.65 -3.49
N GLN A 427 23.70 17.58 -4.27
CA GLN A 427 22.34 17.57 -3.72
C GLN A 427 22.04 16.29 -2.95
N PHE A 428 22.50 15.14 -3.46
CA PHE A 428 22.44 13.87 -2.75
C PHE A 428 23.17 13.96 -1.40
N ASN A 429 24.44 14.38 -1.41
CA ASN A 429 25.26 14.54 -0.21
C ASN A 429 24.61 15.47 0.83
N ALA A 430 23.94 16.53 0.39
CA ALA A 430 23.21 17.42 1.28
C ALA A 430 22.04 16.71 1.98
N THR A 431 21.25 15.91 1.27
CA THR A 431 20.17 15.11 1.88
C THR A 431 20.68 13.98 2.75
N TYR A 432 21.76 13.33 2.36
CA TYR A 432 22.43 12.30 3.15
C TYR A 432 22.98 12.88 4.47
N LEU A 433 23.57 14.08 4.42
CA LEU A 433 23.97 14.82 5.63
C LEU A 433 22.77 15.11 6.55
N VAL A 434 21.59 15.43 6.01
CA VAL A 434 20.38 15.60 6.82
C VAL A 434 20.02 14.31 7.55
N MET A 435 20.01 13.18 6.84
CA MET A 435 19.73 11.87 7.44
C MET A 435 20.73 11.54 8.54
N LEU A 436 22.03 11.67 8.29
CA LEU A 436 23.06 11.40 9.31
C LEU A 436 23.00 12.35 10.50
N ALA A 437 22.75 13.64 10.24
CA ALA A 437 22.56 14.62 11.30
C ALA A 437 21.42 14.19 12.21
N TRP A 438 20.24 13.90 11.66
CA TRP A 438 19.07 13.47 12.40
C TRP A 438 19.22 12.11 13.08
N LEU A 439 19.78 11.10 12.42
CA LEU A 439 20.10 9.81 13.04
C LEU A 439 21.03 10.00 14.23
N SER A 440 22.08 10.83 14.12
CA SER A 440 22.98 11.10 15.25
C SER A 440 22.25 11.69 16.47
N ARG A 441 21.20 12.49 16.25
CA ARG A 441 20.39 13.07 17.33
C ARG A 441 19.58 12.02 18.09
N MET A 442 19.22 10.92 17.45
CA MET A 442 18.49 9.81 18.09
C MET A 442 19.36 9.07 19.12
N TYR A 443 20.65 8.89 18.82
CA TYR A 443 21.58 8.12 19.66
C TYR A 443 22.36 8.96 20.70
N GLU A 444 22.14 10.28 20.74
CA GLU A 444 22.85 11.21 21.62
C GLU A 444 22.46 11.07 23.12
N ILE A 445 23.47 11.02 24.01
CA ILE A 445 23.41 10.99 25.49
C ILE A 445 23.87 12.37 26.04
N PRO A 446 23.47 12.90 27.23
CA PRO A 446 22.44 12.52 28.23
C PRO A 446 21.20 13.46 28.25
N HIS A 447 21.10 14.43 27.35
CA HIS A 447 20.08 15.49 27.33
C HIS A 447 18.72 15.06 26.74
N TRP A 448 18.40 13.77 26.82
CA TRP A 448 17.29 13.15 26.08
C TRP A 448 15.91 13.67 26.51
N GLU A 449 15.66 13.88 27.81
CA GLU A 449 14.33 14.30 28.31
C GLU A 449 13.95 15.73 27.90
N ALA A 450 14.93 16.65 27.83
CA ALA A 450 14.67 18.07 27.62
C ALA A 450 14.22 18.39 26.18
N ASP A 451 14.50 17.52 25.22
CA ASP A 451 14.21 17.72 23.79
C ASP A 451 13.40 16.57 23.16
N LYS A 452 12.69 15.82 24.01
CA LYS A 452 11.90 14.64 23.62
C LYS A 452 10.96 14.89 22.41
N PRO A 453 10.18 15.99 22.33
CA PRO A 453 9.25 16.18 21.22
C PRO A 453 9.93 16.30 19.84
N ARG A 454 11.12 16.92 19.76
CA ARG A 454 11.86 17.03 18.50
C ARG A 454 12.46 15.70 18.07
N ARG A 455 12.98 14.92 19.02
CA ARG A 455 13.52 13.59 18.73
C ARG A 455 12.46 12.61 18.23
N LEU A 456 11.27 12.61 18.86
CA LEU A 456 10.14 11.82 18.36
C LEU A 456 9.73 12.25 16.95
N ALA A 457 9.71 13.56 16.66
CA ALA A 457 9.45 14.04 15.30
C ALA A 457 10.51 13.57 14.30
N ILE A 458 11.79 13.54 14.70
CA ILE A 458 12.90 13.05 13.89
C ILE A 458 12.78 11.56 13.61
N GLU A 459 12.48 10.74 14.61
CA GLU A 459 12.32 9.29 14.45
C GLU A 459 11.32 8.95 13.33
N MET A 460 10.21 9.69 13.28
CA MET A 460 9.18 9.51 12.26
C MET A 460 9.59 9.97 10.87
N LEU A 461 10.54 10.90 10.77
CA LEU A 461 10.88 11.58 9.51
C LEU A 461 12.18 11.07 8.91
N ALA A 462 13.18 10.78 9.74
CA ALA A 462 14.54 10.41 9.35
C ALA A 462 14.69 8.93 8.98
N SER A 463 13.73 8.09 9.37
CA SER A 463 13.69 6.66 9.05
C SER A 463 13.12 6.45 7.63
N TRP A 464 11.92 5.86 7.51
CA TRP A 464 11.31 5.51 6.23
C TRP A 464 11.05 6.71 5.31
N PRO A 465 10.56 7.89 5.77
CA PRO A 465 10.25 8.97 4.85
C PRO A 465 11.47 9.50 4.10
N LEU A 466 12.60 9.74 4.77
CA LEU A 466 13.82 10.18 4.07
C LEU A 466 14.38 9.10 3.14
N MET A 467 14.31 7.82 3.52
CA MET A 467 14.77 6.74 2.64
C MET A 467 13.94 6.63 1.35
N SER A 468 12.62 6.73 1.45
CA SER A 468 11.69 6.59 0.32
C SER A 468 11.53 7.86 -0.51
N LEU A 469 11.71 9.06 0.10
CA LEU A 469 11.50 10.34 -0.58
C LEU A 469 12.79 11.04 -1.00
N ALA A 470 13.94 10.72 -0.39
CA ALA A 470 15.22 11.34 -0.72
C ALA A 470 16.25 10.32 -1.21
N ILE A 471 16.71 9.43 -0.33
CA ILE A 471 17.92 8.62 -0.58
C ILE A 471 17.75 7.70 -1.79
N ARG A 472 16.74 6.83 -1.81
CA ARG A 472 16.53 5.91 -2.95
C ARG A 472 16.19 6.62 -4.25
N PRO A 473 15.26 7.60 -4.30
CA PRO A 473 15.01 8.38 -5.52
C PRO A 473 16.27 9.04 -6.09
N PHE A 474 17.17 9.55 -5.23
CA PHE A 474 18.45 10.10 -5.68
C PHE A 474 19.40 9.05 -6.25
N LEU A 475 19.57 7.91 -5.58
CA LEU A 475 20.48 6.85 -6.05
C LEU A 475 19.96 6.21 -7.36
N GLU A 476 18.64 6.07 -7.50
CA GLU A 476 18.04 5.65 -8.76
C GLU A 476 18.23 6.71 -9.84
N LEU A 477 18.03 7.99 -9.53
CA LEU A 477 18.30 9.09 -10.47
C LEU A 477 19.77 9.11 -10.90
N ALA A 478 20.70 8.95 -9.94
CA ALA A 478 22.13 8.87 -10.16
C ALA A 478 22.51 7.78 -11.18
N SER A 479 21.83 6.63 -11.12
CA SER A 479 22.08 5.51 -12.04
C SER A 479 21.76 5.81 -13.52
N PHE A 480 21.01 6.88 -13.82
CA PHE A 480 20.76 7.32 -15.20
C PHE A 480 21.86 8.24 -15.76
N PHE A 481 22.74 8.80 -14.92
CA PHE A 481 23.69 9.82 -15.34
C PHE A 481 25.14 9.32 -15.23
N PRO A 482 26.05 9.80 -16.10
CA PRO A 482 27.47 9.44 -16.04
C PRO A 482 28.17 10.27 -14.94
N ILE A 483 27.78 10.06 -13.69
CA ILE A 483 28.39 10.72 -12.53
C ILE A 483 29.63 9.95 -12.06
N ASP A 484 30.58 10.66 -11.45
CA ASP A 484 31.64 10.03 -10.69
C ASP A 484 31.08 9.55 -9.35
N LEU A 485 31.02 8.22 -9.14
CA LEU A 485 30.43 7.64 -7.93
C LEU A 485 31.25 7.93 -6.67
N HIS A 486 32.50 8.35 -6.81
CA HIS A 486 33.32 8.79 -5.68
C HIS A 486 32.84 10.12 -5.09
N ASP A 487 32.05 10.90 -5.84
CA ASP A 487 31.45 12.14 -5.36
C ASP A 487 30.19 11.92 -4.52
N LEU A 488 29.66 10.70 -4.47
CA LEU A 488 28.56 10.35 -3.57
C LEU A 488 29.07 10.07 -2.15
N TYR A 489 28.18 10.29 -1.18
CA TYR A 489 28.38 10.06 0.26
C TYR A 489 29.53 10.87 0.86
N ARG A 490 29.82 12.04 0.27
CA ARG A 490 30.87 12.95 0.76
C ARG A 490 30.25 14.07 1.59
N LEU A 491 30.72 14.21 2.83
CA LEU A 491 30.25 15.25 3.74
C LEU A 491 31.16 16.48 3.80
N ASP A 492 32.33 16.41 3.15
CA ASP A 492 33.26 17.53 3.17
C ASP A 492 32.67 18.77 2.48
N PRO A 493 33.04 19.99 2.90
CA PRO A 493 32.49 21.21 2.35
C PRO A 493 32.58 21.35 0.82
N THR A 494 33.55 20.71 0.16
CA THR A 494 33.70 20.83 -1.30
C THR A 494 32.71 19.97 -2.07
N ALA A 495 32.16 18.94 -1.44
CA ALA A 495 31.19 18.02 -2.01
C ALA A 495 29.73 18.40 -1.69
N LEU A 496 29.51 19.48 -0.95
CA LEU A 496 28.19 20.01 -0.60
C LEU A 496 27.84 21.23 -1.47
N PRO A 497 26.55 21.54 -1.69
CA PRO A 497 26.15 22.68 -2.49
C PRO A 497 26.71 24.00 -1.93
N LEU A 498 27.23 24.85 -2.80
CA LEU A 498 27.74 26.17 -2.42
C LEU A 498 26.62 27.16 -2.13
N LEU A 499 25.55 27.10 -2.92
CA LEU A 499 24.35 27.91 -2.75
C LEU A 499 23.09 27.06 -2.99
N PRO A 500 22.06 27.22 -2.15
CA PRO A 500 22.08 27.95 -0.87
C PRO A 500 23.04 27.33 0.16
N ILE A 501 23.61 28.15 1.06
CA ILE A 501 24.70 27.73 1.97
C ILE A 501 24.24 26.85 3.15
N HIS A 502 22.95 26.48 3.23
CA HIS A 502 22.40 25.78 4.39
C HIS A 502 23.07 24.42 4.62
N ALA A 503 23.45 23.67 3.58
CA ALA A 503 24.14 22.40 3.72
C ALA A 503 25.53 22.57 4.35
N GLN A 504 26.27 23.60 3.93
CA GLN A 504 27.57 23.95 4.51
C GLN A 504 27.44 24.33 5.98
N GLN A 505 26.41 25.12 6.32
CA GLN A 505 26.12 25.50 7.70
C GLN A 505 25.70 24.28 8.54
N LEU A 506 24.90 23.37 7.97
CA LEU A 506 24.50 22.14 8.66
C LEU A 506 25.73 21.29 8.99
N HIS A 507 26.63 21.09 8.02
CA HIS A 507 27.87 20.36 8.22
C HIS A 507 28.72 20.99 9.34
N GLN A 508 28.87 22.32 9.36
CA GLN A 508 29.61 23.01 10.41
C GLN A 508 29.03 22.75 11.81
N VAL A 509 27.70 22.74 11.93
CA VAL A 509 27.01 22.47 13.20
C VAL A 509 27.11 20.99 13.59
N TYR A 510 26.93 20.09 12.62
CA TYR A 510 27.04 18.64 12.81
C TYR A 510 28.44 18.22 13.28
N ALA A 511 29.49 18.80 12.71
CA ALA A 511 30.89 18.49 13.03
C ALA A 511 31.37 19.04 14.39
N MET A 512 30.58 19.86 15.09
CA MET A 512 30.94 20.32 16.44
C MET A 512 30.97 19.14 17.43
N ALA A 513 31.91 19.14 18.37
CA ALA A 513 31.94 18.14 19.45
C ALA A 513 30.94 18.46 20.57
N GLU A 514 30.66 19.75 20.80
CA GLU A 514 29.70 20.19 21.80
C GLU A 514 28.27 20.02 21.28
N ARG A 515 27.38 19.57 22.17
CA ARG A 515 25.96 19.42 21.91
C ARG A 515 25.17 20.19 22.97
N SER A 516 24.32 21.10 22.52
CA SER A 516 23.43 21.90 23.36
C SER A 516 22.06 22.02 22.70
N GLU A 517 21.02 22.36 23.46
CA GLU A 517 19.67 22.56 22.92
C GLU A 517 19.66 23.59 21.76
N ALA A 518 20.44 24.67 21.88
CA ALA A 518 20.54 25.70 20.85
C ALA A 518 21.24 25.18 19.57
N ILE A 519 22.29 24.38 19.71
CA ILE A 519 22.99 23.71 18.60
C ILE A 519 22.04 22.74 17.90
N ASN A 520 21.32 21.94 18.68
CA ASN A 520 20.34 20.97 18.19
C ASN A 520 19.18 21.63 17.44
N ALA A 521 18.58 22.67 18.01
CA ALA A 521 17.53 23.43 17.33
C ALA A 521 18.03 24.09 16.03
N ARG A 522 19.29 24.54 16.01
CA ARG A 522 19.91 25.09 14.80
C ARG A 522 20.14 24.00 13.74
N MET A 523 20.57 22.82 14.16
CA MET A 523 20.76 21.66 13.29
C MET A 523 19.46 21.26 12.62
N ASP A 524 18.36 21.14 13.37
CA ASP A 524 17.03 20.80 12.83
C ASP A 524 16.53 21.83 11.84
N TYR A 525 16.65 23.11 12.21
CA TYR A 525 16.27 24.20 11.33
C TYR A 525 17.04 24.11 10.00
N LEU A 526 18.36 23.89 10.06
CA LEU A 526 19.18 23.79 8.86
C LEU A 526 18.85 22.54 8.05
N ALA A 527 18.61 21.40 8.70
CA ALA A 527 18.20 20.16 8.03
C ALA A 527 16.93 20.35 7.21
N VAL A 528 15.90 20.93 7.81
CA VAL A 528 14.63 21.26 7.14
C VAL A 528 14.84 22.27 5.99
N ARG A 529 15.78 23.21 6.12
CA ARG A 529 16.11 24.15 5.03
C ARG A 529 16.83 23.47 3.88
N VAL A 530 17.78 22.57 4.16
CA VAL A 530 18.48 21.79 3.15
C VAL A 530 17.50 20.97 2.31
N LEU A 531 16.57 20.25 2.95
CA LEU A 531 15.54 19.48 2.24
C LEU A 531 14.69 20.36 1.30
N SER A 532 14.33 21.57 1.73
CA SER A 532 13.59 22.53 0.90
C SER A 532 14.42 23.13 -0.23
N ASP A 533 15.72 23.34 -0.04
CA ASP A 533 16.60 23.81 -1.10
C ASP A 533 16.76 22.74 -2.19
N VAL A 534 16.87 21.47 -1.78
CA VAL A 534 16.91 20.32 -2.67
C VAL A 534 15.57 20.14 -3.41
N ALA A 535 14.43 20.32 -2.74
CA ALA A 535 13.11 20.29 -3.38
C ALA A 535 12.99 21.32 -4.51
N LYS A 536 13.45 22.55 -4.28
CA LYS A 536 13.47 23.61 -5.31
C LYS A 536 14.40 23.27 -6.47
N TRP A 537 15.56 22.67 -6.18
CA TRP A 537 16.44 22.17 -7.22
C TRP A 537 15.74 21.10 -8.07
N ALA A 538 15.10 20.11 -7.44
CA ALA A 538 14.39 19.04 -8.15
C ALA A 538 13.25 19.57 -9.02
N GLU A 539 12.47 20.55 -8.53
CA GLU A 539 11.40 21.20 -9.30
C GLU A 539 11.95 21.93 -10.54
N ALA A 540 13.08 22.63 -10.38
CA ALA A 540 13.75 23.28 -11.50
C ALA A 540 14.23 22.26 -12.56
N GLN A 541 14.77 21.11 -12.13
CA GLN A 541 15.17 20.06 -13.06
C GLN A 541 13.97 19.41 -13.75
N LYS A 542 12.85 19.21 -13.04
CA LYS A 542 11.60 18.70 -13.62
C LYS A 542 11.11 19.59 -14.76
N ALA A 543 11.04 20.90 -14.52
CA ALA A 543 10.68 21.88 -15.55
C ALA A 543 11.67 21.89 -16.73
N ALA A 544 12.96 21.72 -16.46
CA ALA A 544 14.00 21.67 -17.49
C ALA A 544 13.89 20.41 -18.38
N LEU A 545 13.57 19.25 -17.81
CA LEU A 545 13.41 17.99 -18.56
C LEU A 545 12.20 18.00 -19.51
N ALA A 546 11.17 18.81 -19.24
CA ALA A 546 9.97 18.87 -20.06
C ALA A 546 10.26 19.15 -21.55
N GLY A 547 11.27 19.99 -21.84
CA GLY A 547 11.69 20.35 -23.20
C GLY A 547 12.78 19.48 -23.82
N ILE A 548 13.27 18.43 -23.13
CA ILE A 548 14.33 17.56 -23.64
C ILE A 548 13.73 16.40 -24.44
N ALA A 549 14.35 16.11 -25.59
CA ALA A 549 14.06 14.94 -26.40
C ALA A 549 14.76 13.71 -25.79
N LEU A 550 13.98 12.93 -25.04
CA LEU A 550 14.31 11.59 -24.55
C LEU A 550 13.17 10.66 -25.00
N ASP A 551 13.38 9.35 -25.00
CA ASP A 551 12.27 8.42 -25.14
C ASP A 551 11.29 8.59 -23.96
N ASP A 552 10.00 8.36 -24.22
CA ASP A 552 8.93 8.65 -23.25
C ASP A 552 9.12 7.87 -21.94
N HIS A 553 9.63 6.64 -22.01
CA HIS A 553 9.80 5.79 -20.83
C HIS A 553 10.91 6.31 -19.90
N THR A 554 12.10 6.59 -20.45
CA THR A 554 13.20 7.18 -19.69
C THR A 554 12.77 8.52 -19.08
N LYS A 555 12.07 9.35 -19.86
CA LYS A 555 11.57 10.64 -19.39
C LYS A 555 10.60 10.49 -18.23
N ASP A 556 9.64 9.57 -18.32
CA ASP A 556 8.68 9.29 -17.25
C ASP A 556 9.39 8.80 -15.97
N MET A 557 10.41 7.94 -16.09
CA MET A 557 11.22 7.46 -14.95
C MET A 557 11.95 8.61 -14.24
N LEU A 558 12.63 9.47 -15.00
CA LEU A 558 13.34 10.64 -14.45
C LEU A 558 12.36 11.62 -13.78
N LEU A 559 11.24 11.95 -14.46
CA LEU A 559 10.23 12.86 -13.94
C LEU A 559 9.55 12.31 -12.68
N SER A 560 9.32 11.00 -12.60
CA SER A 560 8.78 10.35 -11.40
C SER A 560 9.69 10.58 -10.18
N ARG A 561 11.01 10.38 -10.29
CA ARG A 561 11.95 10.59 -9.18
C ARG A 561 12.11 12.05 -8.80
N LEU A 562 12.20 12.94 -9.79
CA LEU A 562 12.25 14.38 -9.54
C LEU A 562 10.96 14.90 -8.91
N THR A 563 9.80 14.34 -9.25
CA THR A 563 8.52 14.69 -8.61
C THR A 563 8.53 14.30 -7.13
N ILE A 564 9.02 13.11 -6.78
CA ILE A 564 9.18 12.69 -5.38
C ILE A 564 10.13 13.64 -4.64
N LEU A 565 11.30 13.93 -5.21
CA LEU A 565 12.29 14.84 -4.61
C LEU A 565 11.78 16.27 -4.47
N SER A 566 10.93 16.74 -5.38
CA SER A 566 10.32 18.08 -5.32
C SER A 566 9.39 18.28 -4.12
N GLN A 567 9.01 17.19 -3.44
CA GLN A 567 8.13 17.21 -2.26
C GLN A 567 8.90 17.26 -0.94
N LEU A 568 10.25 17.32 -0.96
CA LEU A 568 11.06 17.38 0.27
C LEU A 568 10.88 18.68 1.07
N ASP A 569 10.31 19.73 0.49
CA ASP A 569 9.96 20.96 1.21
C ASP A 569 8.78 20.76 2.18
N GLU A 570 7.99 19.68 2.02
CA GLU A 570 6.92 19.29 2.95
C GLU A 570 7.43 19.08 4.38
N PHE A 571 8.69 18.71 4.56
CA PHE A 571 9.32 18.59 5.88
C PHE A 571 9.29 19.92 6.66
N GLN A 572 9.17 21.07 5.98
CA GLN A 572 8.96 22.38 6.64
C GLN A 572 7.63 22.48 7.39
N LYS A 573 6.60 21.78 6.92
CA LYS A 573 5.28 21.72 7.55
C LYS A 573 5.19 20.57 8.53
N GLN A 574 5.73 19.40 8.14
CA GLN A 574 5.65 18.16 8.94
C GLN A 574 6.47 18.22 10.22
N PHE A 575 7.68 18.76 10.17
CA PHE A 575 8.55 18.77 11.35
C PHE A 575 7.94 19.56 12.51
N PRO A 576 7.52 20.84 12.35
CA PRO A 576 6.85 21.57 13.43
C PRO A 576 5.56 20.90 13.90
N PHE A 577 4.77 20.38 12.96
CA PHE A 577 3.53 19.68 13.27
C PHE A 577 3.76 18.47 14.20
N ARG A 578 4.78 17.65 13.92
CA ARG A 578 5.15 16.48 14.72
C ARG A 578 5.79 16.84 16.07
N VAL A 579 6.57 17.91 16.13
CA VAL A 579 7.12 18.45 17.39
C VAL A 579 6.00 18.79 18.37
N HIS A 580 4.85 19.25 17.87
CA HIS A 580 3.67 19.56 18.68
C HIS A 580 2.77 18.34 18.95
N GLY A 581 3.30 17.12 18.78
CA GLY A 581 2.56 15.88 19.03
C GLY A 581 1.48 15.57 17.98
N GLY A 582 1.49 16.29 16.86
CA GLY A 582 0.64 16.02 15.71
C GLY A 582 1.15 14.81 14.93
N TYR A 583 0.23 13.94 14.54
CA TYR A 583 0.50 12.91 13.53
C TYR A 583 -0.48 13.11 12.39
N SER A 584 -0.21 12.53 11.22
CA SER A 584 -1.01 12.79 10.03
C SER A 584 -2.52 12.54 10.20
N ASN A 585 -2.93 11.80 11.24
CA ASN A 585 -4.31 11.60 11.70
C ASN A 585 -4.57 11.97 13.18
N LYS A 586 -3.61 12.58 13.90
CA LYS A 586 -3.74 12.96 15.32
C LYS A 586 -3.56 14.47 15.45
N MET A 587 -4.49 15.11 16.16
CA MET A 587 -4.39 16.52 16.43
C MET A 587 -3.13 16.86 17.25
N PRO A 588 -2.38 17.92 16.87
CA PRO A 588 -1.26 18.44 17.65
C PRO A 588 -1.78 19.14 18.91
N ASP A 589 -0.88 19.65 19.74
CA ASP A 589 -1.27 20.42 20.92
C ASP A 589 -2.12 21.67 20.59
N LEU A 590 -2.85 22.16 21.61
CA LEU A 590 -3.73 23.32 21.45
C LEU A 590 -3.00 24.59 21.01
N THR A 591 -1.71 24.73 21.35
CA THR A 591 -0.92 25.91 20.98
C THR A 591 -0.67 25.93 19.47
N TYR A 592 -0.37 24.78 18.88
CA TYR A 592 -0.23 24.65 17.43
C TYR A 592 -1.57 24.85 16.73
N GLN A 593 -2.65 24.27 17.24
CA GLN A 593 -4.00 24.44 16.67
C GLN A 593 -4.44 25.91 16.67
N GLN A 594 -4.24 26.65 17.77
CA GLN A 594 -4.61 28.06 17.88
C GLN A 594 -3.82 28.97 16.92
N LYS A 595 -2.60 28.58 16.54
CA LYS A 595 -1.79 29.30 15.54
C LYS A 595 -2.26 29.07 14.10
N HIS A 596 -3.10 28.06 13.87
CA HIS A 596 -3.59 27.66 12.55
C HIS A 596 -5.13 27.62 12.54
N PRO A 597 -5.81 28.77 12.67
CA PRO A 597 -7.28 28.83 12.80
C PRO A 597 -8.03 28.35 11.55
N ASP A 598 -7.37 28.33 10.38
CA ASP A 598 -7.94 27.90 9.10
C ASP A 598 -7.88 26.36 8.89
N SER A 599 -7.68 25.57 9.95
CA SER A 599 -7.58 24.11 9.85
C SER A 599 -8.84 23.47 9.24
N GLY A 600 -10.04 23.95 9.60
CA GLY A 600 -11.32 23.45 9.09
C GLY A 600 -11.72 23.98 7.70
N ARG A 601 -10.83 24.67 6.96
CA ARG A 601 -11.20 25.31 5.68
C ARG A 601 -11.69 24.32 4.62
N TYR A 602 -11.09 23.14 4.57
CA TYR A 602 -11.42 22.06 3.62
C TYR A 602 -12.14 20.90 4.32
N GLU A 603 -12.82 21.20 5.43
CA GLU A 603 -13.54 20.23 6.25
C GLU A 603 -14.63 19.51 5.43
N GLU A 604 -14.52 18.20 5.35
CA GLU A 604 -15.51 17.31 4.72
C GLU A 604 -15.94 16.18 5.69
N ASP A 605 -15.61 16.24 6.99
CA ASP A 605 -16.13 15.30 7.99
C ASP A 605 -17.67 15.44 8.07
N PRO A 606 -18.41 14.33 7.89
CA PRO A 606 -19.85 14.33 7.92
C PRO A 606 -20.44 14.64 9.31
N THR A 607 -19.64 14.58 10.37
CA THR A 607 -20.03 14.87 11.76
C THR A 607 -19.81 16.34 12.15
N ALA A 608 -19.09 17.12 11.33
CA ALA A 608 -18.83 18.53 11.61
C ALA A 608 -20.07 19.43 11.44
N VAL A 609 -21.09 18.97 10.71
CA VAL A 609 -22.33 19.71 10.44
C VAL A 609 -23.45 19.21 11.36
N PRO A 610 -24.01 20.05 12.26
CA PRO A 610 -25.02 19.60 13.25
C PRO A 610 -26.31 19.00 12.67
N ALA A 611 -26.69 19.42 11.45
CA ALA A 611 -27.85 18.91 10.70
C ALA A 611 -27.47 18.77 9.22
N LEU A 612 -26.87 17.63 8.84
CA LEU A 612 -26.40 17.43 7.46
C LEU A 612 -27.56 17.45 6.46
N PHE A 613 -28.68 16.84 6.84
CA PHE A 613 -29.95 16.90 6.13
C PHE A 613 -31.06 17.38 7.07
N GLU A 614 -31.82 18.38 6.64
CA GLU A 614 -32.91 18.97 7.44
C GLU A 614 -34.12 19.25 6.56
N GLU A 615 -35.28 18.74 6.99
CA GLU A 615 -36.59 18.90 6.36
C GLU A 615 -36.52 18.77 4.83
N THR A 616 -35.95 17.66 4.34
CA THR A 616 -35.64 17.50 2.91
C THR A 616 -35.95 16.10 2.38
N LEU A 617 -35.96 16.01 1.04
CA LEU A 617 -35.82 14.75 0.32
C LEU A 617 -34.35 14.50 -0.02
N ALA A 618 -33.97 13.24 -0.12
CA ALA A 618 -32.68 12.86 -0.68
C ALA A 618 -32.80 11.68 -1.64
N LEU A 619 -31.89 11.60 -2.61
CA LEU A 619 -31.62 10.36 -3.33
C LEU A 619 -30.61 9.56 -2.52
N ARG A 620 -30.95 8.33 -2.16
CA ARG A 620 -29.99 7.32 -1.72
C ARG A 620 -29.66 6.43 -2.90
N ILE A 621 -28.41 6.44 -3.35
CA ILE A 621 -27.90 5.57 -4.40
C ILE A 621 -27.03 4.51 -3.75
N ARG A 622 -27.47 3.24 -3.80
CA ARG A 622 -26.64 2.09 -3.42
C ARG A 622 -25.87 1.63 -4.61
N PHE A 623 -24.58 1.38 -4.45
CA PHE A 623 -23.71 0.97 -5.53
C PHE A 623 -22.75 -0.14 -5.14
N SER A 624 -22.39 -0.95 -6.11
CA SER A 624 -21.36 -1.97 -5.95
C SER A 624 -20.71 -2.31 -7.28
N GLY A 625 -19.50 -2.85 -7.21
CA GLY A 625 -18.76 -3.35 -8.36
C GLY A 625 -17.29 -3.54 -8.03
N TRP A 626 -16.47 -3.66 -9.06
CA TRP A 626 -15.03 -3.84 -8.90
C TRP A 626 -14.30 -2.60 -9.40
N GLY A 627 -13.41 -2.05 -8.58
CA GLY A 627 -12.47 -1.01 -8.97
C GLY A 627 -11.15 -1.61 -9.45
N LEU A 628 -10.35 -0.79 -10.13
CA LEU A 628 -8.93 -1.03 -10.34
C LEU A 628 -8.19 -0.31 -9.22
N VAL A 629 -7.28 -1.02 -8.58
CA VAL A 629 -6.45 -0.45 -7.51
C VAL A 629 -4.99 -0.73 -7.78
N GLN A 630 -4.24 0.29 -8.20
CA GLN A 630 -2.78 0.23 -8.29
C GLN A 630 -2.20 0.99 -7.11
N MET A 631 -2.04 0.32 -5.97
CA MET A 631 -1.41 0.97 -4.81
C MET A 631 0.10 1.05 -5.05
N ALA A 632 0.76 2.09 -4.52
CA ALA A 632 2.16 2.03 -4.07
C ALA A 632 2.46 3.24 -3.18
N THR A 633 3.11 3.00 -2.04
CA THR A 633 3.93 4.01 -1.35
C THR A 633 5.39 3.94 -1.81
N ASP A 634 5.86 2.74 -2.14
CA ASP A 634 7.20 2.44 -2.65
C ASP A 634 7.11 1.44 -3.81
N PRO A 635 7.77 1.65 -4.95
CA PRO A 635 7.86 0.63 -6.00
C PRO A 635 8.48 -0.70 -5.55
N ASP A 636 9.42 -0.71 -4.59
CA ASP A 636 10.23 -1.90 -4.26
C ASP A 636 10.54 -2.09 -2.76
N PRO A 637 9.53 -2.47 -1.94
CA PRO A 637 9.76 -2.77 -0.54
C PRO A 637 10.83 -3.83 -0.27
N PRO A 638 11.74 -3.64 0.71
CA PRO A 638 12.22 -4.76 1.50
C PRO A 638 10.99 -5.40 2.18
N SER A 639 11.06 -6.67 2.59
CA SER A 639 9.90 -7.51 2.92
C SER A 639 8.99 -7.06 4.07
N ASP A 640 9.29 -5.91 4.68
CA ASP A 640 8.62 -5.26 5.79
C ASP A 640 7.62 -4.16 5.37
N GLU A 641 7.56 -3.74 4.10
CA GLU A 641 6.47 -2.85 3.67
C GLU A 641 5.22 -3.66 3.31
N VAL A 642 4.34 -3.73 4.29
CA VAL A 642 3.06 -4.44 4.30
C VAL A 642 2.02 -3.65 3.48
N GLY A 643 2.29 -3.39 2.20
CA GLY A 643 1.38 -2.72 1.26
C GLY A 643 1.06 -3.62 0.05
N ALA A 644 -0.18 -3.59 -0.46
CA ALA A 644 -0.58 -4.36 -1.66
C ALA A 644 -0.04 -3.78 -2.99
N SER A 645 1.21 -3.32 -2.99
CA SER A 645 1.52 -2.08 -3.72
C SER A 645 2.99 -1.97 -4.16
N GLY A 646 3.26 -1.88 -5.48
CA GLY A 646 4.62 -1.73 -6.04
C GLY A 646 4.80 -2.34 -7.45
N THR A 647 5.99 -2.21 -8.06
CA THR A 647 6.34 -2.87 -9.35
C THR A 647 6.24 -4.41 -9.27
N HIS A 648 6.21 -4.94 -8.05
CA HIS A 648 5.95 -6.33 -7.70
C HIS A 648 4.66 -6.90 -8.31
N MET A 649 3.68 -6.02 -8.56
CA MET A 649 2.41 -6.38 -9.20
C MET A 649 2.41 -6.07 -10.71
N MET A 650 3.55 -5.74 -11.31
CA MET A 650 3.67 -5.59 -12.76
C MET A 650 4.32 -6.83 -13.35
N HIS A 651 3.88 -7.23 -14.54
CA HIS A 651 4.56 -8.22 -15.35
C HIS A 651 4.70 -7.74 -16.79
N ALA A 652 5.64 -8.32 -17.53
CA ALA A 652 5.94 -7.91 -18.90
C ALA A 652 4.71 -7.94 -19.84
N SER A 653 3.75 -8.85 -19.61
CA SER A 653 2.53 -8.93 -20.42
C SER A 653 1.54 -7.78 -20.20
N ASP A 654 1.72 -6.97 -19.14
CA ASP A 654 0.86 -5.82 -18.87
C ASP A 654 1.12 -4.65 -19.85
N GLY A 655 2.21 -4.70 -20.63
CA GLY A 655 2.52 -3.77 -21.72
C GLY A 655 3.17 -2.46 -21.26
N ASN A 656 3.09 -1.42 -22.11
CA ASN A 656 3.62 -0.06 -21.82
C ASN A 656 2.69 0.78 -20.94
N LYS A 657 1.80 0.11 -20.19
CA LYS A 657 0.85 0.78 -19.31
C LYS A 657 1.64 1.42 -18.17
N ARG A 658 1.38 2.71 -17.96
CA ARG A 658 2.19 3.55 -17.06
C ARG A 658 1.89 3.21 -15.59
N PHE A 659 2.83 3.59 -14.70
CA PHE A 659 2.69 3.52 -13.25
C PHE A 659 1.66 4.55 -12.73
N ASP A 660 0.41 4.42 -13.15
CA ASP A 660 -0.67 5.30 -12.72
C ASP A 660 -1.34 4.71 -11.48
N ARG A 661 -1.01 5.25 -10.30
CA ARG A 661 -1.56 4.84 -9.00
C ARG A 661 -3.04 5.25 -8.80
N ALA A 662 -3.72 5.62 -9.88
CA ALA A 662 -5.09 6.05 -9.85
C ALA A 662 -6.04 4.94 -9.35
N LEU A 663 -7.02 5.38 -8.57
CA LEU A 663 -8.24 4.64 -8.29
C LEU A 663 -9.18 4.79 -9.46
N VAL A 664 -9.44 3.68 -10.14
CA VAL A 664 -10.27 3.66 -11.35
C VAL A 664 -11.53 2.87 -11.06
N TRP A 665 -12.66 3.55 -10.98
CA TRP A 665 -13.96 2.90 -10.84
C TRP A 665 -14.57 2.55 -12.19
N GLN A 666 -14.21 3.27 -13.25
CA GLN A 666 -14.57 2.99 -14.64
C GLN A 666 -13.36 3.04 -15.55
N ASN A 667 -13.23 2.07 -16.45
CA ASN A 667 -12.14 2.03 -17.44
C ASN A 667 -12.39 3.04 -18.57
N ASN A 668 -12.04 4.29 -18.31
CA ASN A 668 -12.13 5.36 -19.30
C ASN A 668 -10.81 5.51 -20.09
N ASP A 669 -9.69 5.08 -19.53
CA ASP A 669 -8.36 5.26 -20.11
C ASP A 669 -7.74 3.91 -20.51
N LYS A 670 -8.31 3.28 -21.53
CA LYS A 670 -7.91 1.94 -22.00
C LYS A 670 -6.44 1.82 -22.41
N GLN A 671 -5.78 2.94 -22.71
CA GLN A 671 -4.37 2.96 -23.13
C GLN A 671 -3.43 2.88 -21.92
N HIS A 672 -3.80 3.48 -20.79
CA HIS A 672 -2.95 3.56 -19.60
C HIS A 672 -3.40 2.63 -18.47
N ASP A 673 -4.69 2.25 -18.41
CA ASP A 673 -5.24 1.40 -17.35
C ASP A 673 -4.79 -0.06 -17.50
N ILE A 674 -4.20 -0.63 -16.44
CA ILE A 674 -3.80 -2.04 -16.38
C ILE A 674 -5.04 -2.93 -16.40
N VAL A 675 -5.05 -3.88 -17.33
CA VAL A 675 -6.12 -4.88 -17.42
C VAL A 675 -5.45 -6.21 -17.70
N ARG A 676 -5.43 -7.10 -16.71
CA ARG A 676 -4.77 -8.40 -16.80
C ARG A 676 -5.61 -9.43 -17.57
N GLY A 677 -4.95 -10.30 -18.32
CA GLY A 677 -5.56 -11.51 -18.88
C GLY A 677 -5.56 -12.69 -17.89
N PRO A 678 -6.34 -13.76 -18.13
CA PRO A 678 -7.45 -13.86 -19.07
C PRO A 678 -8.67 -13.06 -18.56
N HIS A 679 -9.15 -12.08 -19.34
CA HIS A 679 -10.18 -11.14 -18.87
C HIS A 679 -11.50 -11.78 -18.43
N HIS A 680 -11.92 -12.85 -19.11
CA HIS A 680 -13.19 -13.53 -18.81
C HIS A 680 -13.21 -14.21 -17.43
N ASP A 681 -12.02 -14.53 -16.89
CA ASP A 681 -11.85 -15.12 -15.57
C ASP A 681 -11.68 -14.07 -14.46
N LEU A 682 -11.63 -12.76 -14.80
CA LEU A 682 -11.56 -11.68 -13.81
C LEU A 682 -12.95 -11.10 -13.48
N PRO A 683 -13.17 -10.56 -12.27
CA PRO A 683 -14.44 -9.90 -11.91
C PRO A 683 -14.65 -8.58 -12.66
N GLU A 684 -15.73 -8.39 -13.41
CA GLU A 684 -15.91 -7.23 -14.33
C GLU A 684 -15.59 -5.88 -13.66
N LEU A 685 -14.65 -5.12 -14.24
CA LEU A 685 -14.27 -3.79 -13.78
C LEU A 685 -15.41 -2.80 -14.05
N GLY A 686 -15.81 -2.01 -13.04
CA GLY A 686 -16.91 -1.07 -13.11
C GLY A 686 -17.72 -1.02 -11.81
N VAL A 687 -17.94 0.18 -11.26
CA VAL A 687 -18.83 0.41 -10.10
C VAL A 687 -20.18 0.94 -10.57
N ASN A 688 -21.27 0.24 -10.21
CA ASN A 688 -22.60 0.54 -10.74
C ASN A 688 -23.63 0.72 -9.62
N ALA A 689 -24.60 1.62 -9.84
CA ALA A 689 -25.76 1.72 -8.97
C ALA A 689 -26.60 0.44 -9.07
N GLN A 690 -26.98 -0.10 -7.92
CA GLN A 690 -27.83 -1.29 -7.79
C GLN A 690 -29.26 -0.90 -7.41
N GLU A 691 -29.42 0.18 -6.65
CA GLU A 691 -30.70 0.71 -6.21
C GLU A 691 -30.61 2.24 -6.15
N VAL A 692 -31.66 2.92 -6.62
CA VAL A 692 -31.85 4.36 -6.44
C VAL A 692 -33.15 4.57 -5.68
N SER A 693 -33.04 5.13 -4.49
CA SER A 693 -34.16 5.29 -3.56
C SER A 693 -34.42 6.75 -3.27
N LEU A 694 -35.69 7.15 -3.32
CA LEU A 694 -36.14 8.44 -2.82
C LEU A 694 -36.47 8.29 -1.34
N VAL A 695 -35.80 9.08 -0.50
CA VAL A 695 -35.96 9.06 0.96
C VAL A 695 -36.33 10.45 1.49
N VAL A 696 -36.97 10.51 2.65
CA VAL A 696 -37.34 11.76 3.34
C VAL A 696 -36.81 11.79 4.75
N THR A 697 -36.39 12.96 5.24
CA THR A 697 -35.95 13.09 6.63
C THR A 697 -37.11 12.95 7.63
N ASN A 698 -36.82 12.40 8.81
CA ASN A 698 -37.69 12.45 10.00
C ASN A 698 -37.49 13.77 10.75
N GLY A 699 -37.59 14.90 10.05
CA GLY A 699 -37.11 16.20 10.53
C GLY A 699 -35.64 16.39 10.16
N THR A 700 -34.72 15.72 10.85
CA THR A 700 -33.28 15.79 10.57
C THR A 700 -32.68 14.41 10.32
N ALA A 701 -31.72 14.30 9.41
CA ALA A 701 -30.88 13.12 9.25
C ALA A 701 -29.40 13.48 9.38
N ASN A 702 -28.69 12.70 10.18
CA ASN A 702 -27.30 12.95 10.54
C ASN A 702 -26.47 11.69 10.34
N ALA A 703 -25.17 11.88 10.16
CA ALA A 703 -24.22 10.81 10.06
C ALA A 703 -23.35 10.75 11.33
N GLY A 704 -22.98 9.55 11.74
CA GLY A 704 -22.15 9.33 12.92
C GLY A 704 -21.26 8.11 12.77
N PHE A 705 -20.03 8.20 13.26
CA PHE A 705 -19.11 7.07 13.31
C PHE A 705 -19.49 6.13 14.45
N VAL A 706 -19.79 4.88 14.11
CA VAL A 706 -20.19 3.84 15.07
C VAL A 706 -19.03 2.85 15.23
N PRO A 707 -18.64 2.53 16.48
CA PRO A 707 -17.63 1.51 16.74
C PRO A 707 -18.01 0.14 16.17
N LEU A 708 -17.07 -0.49 15.47
CA LEU A 708 -17.14 -1.88 14.99
C LEU A 708 -16.43 -2.81 15.98
N GLN A 709 -15.13 -2.60 16.17
CA GLN A 709 -14.25 -3.43 17.00
C GLN A 709 -13.05 -2.63 17.49
N VAL A 710 -12.37 -3.12 18.53
CA VAL A 710 -11.07 -2.60 18.95
C VAL A 710 -9.99 -3.50 18.38
N MET A 711 -9.14 -2.97 17.50
CA MET A 711 -7.98 -3.69 17.00
C MET A 711 -6.74 -3.35 17.84
N ASN A 712 -5.97 -4.39 18.17
CA ASN A 712 -4.66 -4.29 18.80
C ASN A 712 -3.64 -4.97 17.86
N SER A 713 -2.81 -4.18 17.18
CA SER A 713 -1.74 -4.68 16.32
C SER A 713 -0.40 -4.69 17.06
N LEU A 714 0.40 -5.75 16.87
CA LEU A 714 1.70 -5.97 17.53
C LEU A 714 2.90 -5.52 16.70
N GLY A 715 2.70 -4.99 15.49
CA GLY A 715 3.80 -4.65 14.57
C GLY A 715 3.59 -3.41 13.71
N ALA A 716 2.40 -2.81 13.73
CA ALA A 716 2.13 -1.51 13.14
C ALA A 716 1.21 -0.76 14.10
N VAL A 717 1.72 0.29 14.75
CA VAL A 717 0.96 1.09 15.74
C VAL A 717 -0.32 1.70 15.12
N GLN A 718 -0.36 1.81 13.78
CA GLN A 718 -1.34 2.57 12.98
C GLN A 718 -2.70 1.87 12.72
N THR A 719 -2.81 0.54 12.85
CA THR A 719 -4.09 -0.20 12.82
C THR A 719 -4.74 -0.37 14.19
N SER A 720 -4.09 0.10 15.27
CA SER A 720 -4.61 -0.03 16.62
C SER A 720 -5.62 1.08 16.95
N GLY A 721 -6.74 0.73 17.58
CA GLY A 721 -7.78 1.69 17.95
C GLY A 721 -9.21 1.20 17.72
N VAL A 722 -10.17 2.07 18.01
CA VAL A 722 -11.60 1.81 17.76
C VAL A 722 -11.85 1.96 16.27
N GLN A 723 -12.07 0.82 15.60
CA GLN A 723 -12.48 0.78 14.20
C GLN A 723 -13.93 1.26 14.08
N GLN A 724 -14.23 2.05 13.05
CA GLN A 724 -15.54 2.67 12.93
C GLN A 724 -16.13 2.50 11.52
N GLU A 725 -17.46 2.51 11.45
CA GLU A 725 -18.21 2.66 10.22
C GLU A 725 -19.07 3.92 10.30
N LEU A 726 -19.18 4.67 9.20
CA LEU A 726 -20.14 5.76 9.13
C LEU A 726 -21.56 5.22 8.98
N ARG A 727 -22.47 5.57 9.90
CA ARG A 727 -23.90 5.29 9.79
C ARG A 727 -24.69 6.56 9.54
N VAL A 728 -25.82 6.41 8.85
CA VAL A 728 -26.74 7.50 8.52
C VAL A 728 -28.10 7.13 9.06
N ASP A 729 -28.61 7.96 9.97
CA ASP A 729 -29.90 7.75 10.61
C ASP A 729 -30.83 8.94 10.33
N GLY A 730 -32.15 8.71 10.41
CA GLY A 730 -33.16 9.77 10.28
C GLY A 730 -33.81 9.88 8.90
N PHE A 731 -33.67 8.87 8.04
CA PHE A 731 -34.40 8.78 6.76
C PHE A 731 -35.51 7.73 6.79
N PHE A 732 -36.60 8.01 6.07
CA PHE A 732 -37.64 7.04 5.71
C PHE A 732 -37.64 6.76 4.21
N ASP A 733 -37.75 5.49 3.82
CA ASP A 733 -37.86 5.07 2.42
C ASP A 733 -39.25 5.42 1.85
N LEU A 734 -39.29 6.05 0.67
CA LEU A 734 -40.54 6.37 -0.03
C LEU A 734 -40.74 5.51 -1.27
N LEU A 735 -39.71 5.42 -2.11
CA LEU A 735 -39.76 4.72 -3.38
C LEU A 735 -38.35 4.20 -3.72
N ASN A 736 -38.26 2.93 -4.09
CA ASN A 736 -37.01 2.32 -4.53
C ASN A 736 -37.17 1.94 -6.01
N LEU A 737 -36.20 2.32 -6.83
CA LEU A 737 -36.11 1.98 -8.24
C LEU A 737 -34.81 1.23 -8.52
N THR A 738 -34.87 0.26 -9.42
CA THR A 738 -33.68 -0.38 -9.99
C THR A 738 -33.18 0.41 -11.20
N PRO A 739 -31.92 0.23 -11.64
CA PRO A 739 -31.45 0.78 -12.91
C PRO A 739 -32.35 0.38 -14.09
N GLN A 740 -32.93 -0.82 -14.05
CA GLN A 740 -33.87 -1.29 -15.06
C GLN A 740 -35.17 -0.47 -15.10
N ASP A 741 -35.69 -0.05 -13.94
CA ASP A 741 -36.87 0.82 -13.85
C ASP A 741 -36.60 2.23 -14.41
N ILE A 742 -35.34 2.66 -14.40
CA ILE A 742 -34.92 4.02 -14.76
C ILE A 742 -34.50 4.11 -16.25
N LEU A 743 -33.65 3.19 -16.70
CA LEU A 743 -33.03 3.24 -18.02
C LEU A 743 -33.60 2.21 -19.02
N GLY A 744 -34.18 1.11 -18.53
CA GLY A 744 -34.58 -0.03 -19.35
C GLY A 744 -33.39 -0.79 -19.97
N ASP A 745 -33.71 -1.84 -20.74
CA ASP A 745 -32.77 -2.57 -21.60
C ASP A 745 -31.48 -3.09 -20.92
N ASN A 746 -31.51 -3.40 -19.63
CA ASN A 746 -30.37 -3.81 -18.80
C ASN A 746 -29.19 -2.82 -18.83
N ARG A 747 -29.46 -1.55 -19.11
CA ARG A 747 -28.47 -0.46 -19.09
C ARG A 747 -28.04 -0.15 -17.66
N LYS A 748 -26.77 0.19 -17.47
CA LYS A 748 -26.18 0.48 -16.17
C LYS A 748 -26.18 1.99 -15.88
N LEU A 749 -26.31 2.31 -14.59
CA LEU A 749 -25.97 3.63 -14.03
C LEU A 749 -24.57 3.51 -13.42
N ARG A 750 -23.59 4.19 -14.03
CA ARG A 750 -22.16 4.07 -13.69
C ARG A 750 -21.75 5.15 -12.71
N ILE A 751 -21.04 4.77 -11.66
CA ILE A 751 -20.41 5.71 -10.73
C ILE A 751 -18.92 5.74 -10.99
N ASP A 752 -18.36 6.94 -11.01
CA ASP A 752 -16.96 7.14 -11.35
C ASP A 752 -16.28 8.21 -10.50
N LEU A 753 -14.96 8.09 -10.38
CA LEU A 753 -14.08 9.07 -9.78
C LEU A 753 -13.27 9.71 -10.91
N LEU A 754 -13.63 10.93 -11.31
CA LEU A 754 -12.95 11.64 -12.38
C LEU A 754 -11.77 12.46 -11.86
N GLU A 755 -10.83 12.72 -12.76
CA GLU A 755 -9.70 13.62 -12.51
C GLU A 755 -10.15 15.05 -12.23
N LYS A 756 -9.32 15.76 -11.47
CA LYS A 756 -9.45 17.19 -11.19
C LYS A 756 -8.15 17.89 -11.59
N ASN A 757 -8.23 18.89 -12.46
CA ASN A 757 -7.07 19.65 -12.96
C ASN A 757 -5.94 18.76 -13.52
N GLY A 758 -6.29 17.68 -14.23
CA GLY A 758 -5.32 16.72 -14.79
C GLY A 758 -4.72 15.74 -13.78
N GLN A 759 -5.23 15.72 -12.54
CA GLN A 759 -4.83 14.79 -11.50
C GLN A 759 -5.94 13.76 -11.25
N LYS A 760 -5.64 12.50 -11.52
CA LYS A 760 -6.56 11.39 -11.23
C LYS A 760 -6.72 11.18 -9.73
N PRO A 761 -7.86 10.67 -9.25
CA PRO A 761 -7.99 10.22 -7.87
C PRO A 761 -6.96 9.12 -7.65
N PHE A 762 -6.03 9.31 -6.71
CA PHE A 762 -5.12 8.24 -6.32
C PHE A 762 -5.02 8.14 -4.82
N LEU A 763 -4.61 6.97 -4.39
CA LEU A 763 -4.16 6.74 -3.03
C LEU A 763 -2.77 7.39 -2.90
N ASN A 764 -2.64 8.29 -1.92
CA ASN A 764 -1.41 9.08 -1.80
C ASN A 764 -0.24 8.21 -1.30
N GLY A 765 0.62 7.82 -2.23
CA GLY A 765 1.82 7.02 -1.98
C GLY A 765 2.89 7.65 -1.07
N GLN A 766 2.63 8.80 -0.45
CA GLN A 766 3.48 9.39 0.58
C GLN A 766 2.86 9.23 1.97
N ASN A 767 2.23 8.08 2.24
CA ASN A 767 1.51 7.79 3.48
C ASN A 767 2.18 8.36 4.72
N HIS A 768 3.48 8.11 4.91
CA HIS A 768 4.20 8.55 6.11
C HIS A 768 4.27 10.08 6.32
N LEU A 769 3.96 10.90 5.31
CA LEU A 769 3.77 12.35 5.45
C LEU A 769 2.28 12.75 5.51
N VAL A 770 1.40 12.01 4.84
CA VAL A 770 0.02 12.43 4.58
C VAL A 770 -1.01 11.80 5.50
N TRP A 771 -0.84 10.53 5.90
CA TRP A 771 -1.81 9.79 6.71
C TRP A 771 -1.17 8.64 7.52
N LYS A 772 -1.99 7.81 8.17
CA LYS A 772 -1.60 6.51 8.75
C LYS A 772 -1.88 5.36 7.76
N ASP A 773 -1.72 4.09 8.19
CA ASP A 773 -2.20 2.88 7.50
C ASP A 773 -3.56 3.11 6.79
N GLY A 774 -3.53 3.10 5.45
CA GLY A 774 -4.67 3.39 4.57
C GLY A 774 -4.58 4.76 3.91
N GLU A 775 -4.25 4.79 2.61
CA GLU A 775 -4.03 6.01 1.85
C GLU A 775 -5.29 6.89 1.76
N PRO A 776 -5.21 8.18 2.11
CA PRO A 776 -6.28 9.11 1.80
C PRO A 776 -6.33 9.28 0.29
N ILE A 777 -7.54 9.50 -0.21
CA ILE A 777 -7.74 9.71 -1.64
C ILE A 777 -7.54 11.19 -1.95
N ASP A 778 -6.67 11.47 -2.91
CA ASP A 778 -6.47 12.83 -3.40
C ASP A 778 -7.79 13.39 -3.97
N PRO A 779 -8.06 14.71 -3.91
CA PRO A 779 -9.36 15.24 -4.27
C PRO A 779 -9.80 14.84 -5.68
N PHE A 780 -11.06 14.43 -5.77
CA PHE A 780 -11.65 13.89 -6.99
C PHE A 780 -12.99 14.55 -7.30
N ILE A 781 -13.53 14.19 -8.45
CA ILE A 781 -14.89 14.54 -8.85
C ILE A 781 -15.72 13.25 -8.87
N LEU A 782 -16.75 13.19 -8.02
CA LEU A 782 -17.67 12.06 -8.01
C LEU A 782 -18.73 12.28 -9.08
N ALA A 783 -18.86 11.35 -10.01
CA ALA A 783 -19.76 11.48 -11.15
C ALA A 783 -20.69 10.28 -11.32
N LEU A 784 -21.90 10.55 -11.80
CA LEU A 784 -22.90 9.54 -12.15
C LEU A 784 -23.24 9.66 -13.64
N PHE A 785 -23.16 8.55 -14.35
CA PHE A 785 -23.48 8.45 -15.77
C PHE A 785 -24.57 7.41 -16.05
N ALA A 786 -25.26 7.56 -17.18
CA ALA A 786 -26.11 6.52 -17.76
C ALA A 786 -25.46 5.94 -19.01
N ASP A 787 -25.48 4.61 -19.15
CA ASP A 787 -25.09 3.92 -20.38
C ASP A 787 -25.82 4.51 -21.61
N PRO A 788 -25.21 4.52 -22.80
CA PRO A 788 -25.90 4.88 -24.02
C PRO A 788 -27.11 3.95 -24.29
N LYS A 789 -28.07 4.42 -25.08
CA LYS A 789 -29.16 3.56 -25.57
C LYS A 789 -28.61 2.60 -26.65
N PRO A 790 -29.15 1.39 -26.80
CA PRO A 790 -28.80 0.51 -27.91
C PRO A 790 -28.97 1.24 -29.25
N GLY A 791 -27.93 1.22 -30.09
CA GLY A 791 -27.93 1.89 -31.40
C GLY A 791 -27.72 3.42 -31.35
N ALA A 792 -27.23 3.96 -30.23
CA ALA A 792 -26.78 5.36 -30.16
C ALA A 792 -25.61 5.63 -31.12
N GLN A 793 -25.46 6.89 -31.54
CA GLN A 793 -24.37 7.31 -32.43
C GLN A 793 -22.98 7.27 -31.76
N THR A 794 -22.95 7.30 -30.43
CA THR A 794 -21.74 7.14 -29.61
C THR A 794 -22.00 6.07 -28.54
N ASP A 795 -20.94 5.32 -28.21
CA ASP A 795 -20.91 4.38 -27.09
C ASP A 795 -20.56 5.06 -25.76
N ASP A 796 -20.34 6.38 -25.76
CA ASP A 796 -19.99 7.14 -24.56
C ASP A 796 -21.18 7.25 -23.58
N PRO A 797 -20.95 7.05 -22.28
CA PRO A 797 -21.99 7.19 -21.28
C PRO A 797 -22.37 8.67 -21.10
N LYS A 798 -23.66 8.94 -20.88
CA LYS A 798 -24.20 10.29 -20.69
C LYS A 798 -24.03 10.72 -19.24
N LEU A 799 -23.37 11.84 -18.98
CA LEU A 799 -23.29 12.45 -17.64
C LEU A 799 -24.70 12.81 -17.14
N LEU A 800 -25.00 12.47 -15.89
CA LEU A 800 -26.25 12.89 -15.24
C LEU A 800 -25.98 14.06 -14.29
N PHE A 801 -25.04 13.88 -13.39
CA PHE A 801 -24.52 14.92 -12.50
C PHE A 801 -23.17 14.50 -11.93
N LYS A 802 -22.39 15.50 -11.51
CA LYS A 802 -21.11 15.32 -10.84
C LYS A 802 -20.90 16.38 -9.77
N ARG A 803 -20.13 16.05 -8.74
CA ARG A 803 -19.78 16.99 -7.69
C ARG A 803 -18.32 16.86 -7.30
N GLU A 804 -17.66 18.00 -7.15
CA GLU A 804 -16.26 18.07 -6.77
C GLU A 804 -16.08 18.09 -5.25
N ILE A 805 -15.00 17.47 -4.75
CA ILE A 805 -14.51 17.73 -3.39
C ILE A 805 -14.10 19.20 -3.27
N PHE A 806 -14.43 19.85 -2.14
CA PHE A 806 -14.02 21.22 -1.89
C PHE A 806 -12.57 21.30 -1.36
N ASN A 807 -11.67 21.69 -2.23
CA ASN A 807 -10.23 21.79 -1.95
C ASN A 807 -9.58 23.04 -2.56
N GLN A 808 -10.35 23.90 -3.24
CA GLN A 808 -9.83 25.03 -4.03
C GLN A 808 -8.76 24.64 -5.07
N GLY A 809 -8.83 23.43 -5.59
CA GLY A 809 -7.87 22.92 -6.57
C GLY A 809 -6.56 22.39 -5.97
N LEU A 810 -6.40 22.42 -4.65
CA LEU A 810 -5.21 21.91 -3.97
C LEU A 810 -5.21 20.39 -3.85
N THR A 811 -4.06 19.79 -4.11
CA THR A 811 -3.76 18.39 -3.73
C THR A 811 -3.66 18.24 -2.22
N MET A 812 -3.68 17.02 -1.70
CA MET A 812 -3.41 16.74 -0.29
C MET A 812 -2.06 17.31 0.16
N MET A 813 -1.02 17.17 -0.65
CA MET A 813 0.33 17.65 -0.33
C MET A 813 0.45 19.17 -0.31
N GLU A 814 -0.40 19.88 -1.04
CA GLU A 814 -0.40 21.35 -1.02
C GLU A 814 -1.11 21.91 0.23
N MET A 815 -2.04 21.16 0.82
CA MET A 815 -2.73 21.55 2.07
C MET A 815 -1.78 21.53 3.28
N GLU A 816 -2.08 22.32 4.31
CA GLU A 816 -1.35 22.25 5.58
C GLU A 816 -1.67 20.95 6.35
N PRO A 817 -0.76 20.38 7.16
CA PRO A 817 -0.98 19.12 7.87
C PRO A 817 -2.29 19.09 8.68
N LEU A 818 -2.61 20.19 9.38
CA LEU A 818 -3.88 20.32 10.11
C LEU A 818 -5.12 20.32 9.20
N GLN A 819 -5.02 20.92 8.02
CA GLN A 819 -6.11 20.92 7.05
C GLN A 819 -6.36 19.52 6.52
N ARG A 820 -5.30 18.72 6.27
CA ARG A 820 -5.41 17.33 5.81
C ARG A 820 -6.23 16.48 6.78
N ILE A 821 -5.94 16.59 8.08
CA ILE A 821 -6.69 15.89 9.15
C ILE A 821 -8.19 16.22 9.06
N SER A 822 -8.50 17.52 9.01
CA SER A 822 -9.87 18.03 8.91
C SER A 822 -10.59 17.64 7.62
N THR A 823 -9.89 17.25 6.56
CA THR A 823 -10.59 16.90 5.31
C THR A 823 -11.27 15.53 5.34
N SER A 824 -11.02 14.69 6.35
CA SER A 824 -11.59 13.33 6.52
C SER A 824 -11.71 12.53 5.21
N ARG A 825 -10.56 12.06 4.70
CA ARG A 825 -10.46 11.35 3.39
C ARG A 825 -9.74 10.00 3.41
N GLY A 826 -9.31 9.56 4.59
CA GLY A 826 -8.77 8.20 4.80
C GLY A 826 -9.87 7.22 5.24
N PRO A 827 -9.53 5.92 5.38
CA PRO A 827 -10.47 4.96 5.92
C PRO A 827 -10.81 5.28 7.39
N CYS A 828 -12.10 5.22 7.74
CA CYS A 828 -12.60 5.39 9.10
C CYS A 828 -12.56 4.09 9.92
N GLY A 829 -12.42 2.93 9.28
CA GLY A 829 -12.26 1.68 10.01
C GLY A 829 -12.03 0.45 9.14
N PHE A 830 -11.53 -0.60 9.79
CA PHE A 830 -11.29 -1.92 9.23
C PHE A 830 -12.33 -2.93 9.74
N ASP A 831 -12.84 -3.76 8.84
CA ASP A 831 -13.85 -4.78 9.13
C ASP A 831 -13.57 -6.10 8.39
N ASP A 832 -14.35 -7.13 8.70
CA ASP A 832 -14.21 -8.47 8.18
C ASP A 832 -15.05 -8.71 6.91
N VAL A 833 -14.52 -9.45 5.94
CA VAL A 833 -15.20 -9.80 4.68
C VAL A 833 -16.57 -10.46 4.86
N HIS A 834 -16.82 -11.14 5.99
CA HIS A 834 -18.13 -11.74 6.28
C HIS A 834 -19.23 -10.69 6.52
N ASN A 835 -18.86 -9.41 6.72
CA ASN A 835 -19.79 -8.30 6.89
C ASN A 835 -20.18 -7.62 5.57
N ILE A 836 -19.80 -8.19 4.40
CA ILE A 836 -20.33 -7.74 3.10
C ILE A 836 -21.87 -7.84 3.12
N PRO A 837 -22.61 -6.75 2.84
CA PRO A 837 -24.06 -6.76 2.92
C PRO A 837 -24.72 -7.76 1.95
N PRO A 838 -25.85 -8.40 2.33
CA PRO A 838 -26.54 -9.35 1.46
C PRO A 838 -26.97 -8.78 0.11
N TRP A 839 -27.29 -7.49 0.02
CA TRP A 839 -27.64 -6.83 -1.24
C TRP A 839 -26.44 -6.70 -2.18
N VAL A 840 -25.23 -6.54 -1.64
CA VAL A 840 -23.98 -6.54 -2.43
C VAL A 840 -23.73 -7.94 -2.96
N MET A 841 -23.81 -8.96 -2.11
CA MET A 841 -23.69 -10.37 -2.51
C MET A 841 -24.74 -10.76 -3.56
N GLY A 842 -25.98 -10.26 -3.43
CA GLY A 842 -27.06 -10.49 -4.39
C GLY A 842 -26.85 -9.81 -5.74
N ALA A 843 -26.14 -8.67 -5.77
CA ALA A 843 -25.81 -7.94 -6.99
C ALA A 843 -24.59 -8.51 -7.73
N MET A 844 -23.73 -9.27 -7.06
CA MET A 844 -22.57 -9.92 -7.70
C MET A 844 -23.00 -10.98 -8.71
N PRO A 845 -22.28 -11.13 -9.84
CA PRO A 845 -22.45 -12.28 -10.72
C PRO A 845 -22.31 -13.59 -9.96
N GLU A 846 -23.14 -14.58 -10.29
CA GLU A 846 -23.15 -15.89 -9.60
C GLU A 846 -21.76 -16.55 -9.59
N LYS A 847 -20.99 -16.37 -10.68
CA LYS A 847 -19.62 -16.88 -10.79
C LYS A 847 -18.67 -16.32 -9.74
N ASP A 848 -18.83 -15.04 -9.36
CA ASP A 848 -17.97 -14.35 -8.41
C ASP A 848 -18.46 -14.63 -6.98
N ARG A 849 -19.78 -14.56 -6.76
CA ARG A 849 -20.42 -14.87 -5.47
C ARG A 849 -20.03 -16.26 -4.95
N LYS A 850 -20.07 -17.28 -5.81
CA LYS A 850 -19.73 -18.66 -5.45
C LYS A 850 -18.29 -18.85 -4.98
N LEU A 851 -17.37 -17.95 -5.37
CA LEU A 851 -15.98 -18.03 -4.93
C LEU A 851 -15.84 -17.62 -3.45
N PHE A 852 -16.63 -16.65 -3.00
CA PHE A 852 -16.71 -16.22 -1.59
C PHE A 852 -17.41 -17.24 -0.70
N GLU A 853 -18.46 -17.88 -1.23
CA GLU A 853 -19.23 -18.90 -0.50
C GLU A 853 -18.48 -20.24 -0.37
N CYS A 854 -17.35 -20.41 -1.05
CA CYS A 854 -16.59 -21.66 -1.05
C CYS A 854 -15.90 -21.91 0.31
N PRO A 855 -16.11 -23.07 0.95
CA PRO A 855 -15.38 -23.44 2.16
C PRO A 855 -13.87 -23.32 1.97
N GLY A 856 -13.17 -22.72 2.93
CA GLY A 856 -11.73 -22.50 2.86
C GLY A 856 -11.30 -21.22 2.14
N TYR A 857 -12.21 -20.25 1.94
CA TYR A 857 -11.86 -18.89 1.56
C TYR A 857 -10.85 -18.28 2.57
N PRO A 858 -9.85 -17.49 2.13
CA PRO A 858 -9.55 -17.10 0.74
C PRO A 858 -8.62 -18.06 0.00
N MET A 859 -8.11 -19.13 0.64
CA MET A 859 -7.24 -20.09 -0.06
C MET A 859 -7.95 -20.79 -1.22
N SER A 860 -9.23 -21.14 -1.06
CA SER A 860 -10.05 -21.72 -2.14
C SER A 860 -10.14 -20.79 -3.35
N TYR A 861 -10.25 -19.48 -3.12
CA TYR A 861 -10.24 -18.44 -4.15
C TYR A 861 -8.92 -18.44 -4.92
N LEU A 862 -7.79 -18.36 -4.22
CA LEU A 862 -6.44 -18.36 -4.83
C LEU A 862 -6.13 -19.66 -5.58
N VAL A 863 -6.55 -20.81 -5.05
CA VAL A 863 -6.42 -22.11 -5.74
C VAL A 863 -7.22 -22.12 -7.03
N ASN A 864 -8.44 -21.57 -7.04
CA ASN A 864 -9.24 -21.46 -8.25
C ASN A 864 -8.58 -20.54 -9.29
N ARG A 865 -8.07 -19.38 -8.86
CA ARG A 865 -7.28 -18.47 -9.71
C ARG A 865 -6.08 -19.19 -10.33
N SER A 866 -5.32 -19.91 -9.53
CA SER A 866 -4.15 -20.70 -9.97
C SER A 866 -4.50 -21.72 -11.04
N ARG A 867 -5.60 -22.45 -10.88
CA ARG A 867 -6.05 -23.41 -11.91
C ARG A 867 -6.36 -22.72 -13.24
N LYS A 868 -6.97 -21.53 -13.22
CA LYS A 868 -7.28 -20.75 -14.43
C LYS A 868 -6.01 -20.23 -15.11
N LEU A 869 -5.06 -19.70 -14.34
CA LEU A 869 -3.76 -19.30 -14.87
C LEU A 869 -2.99 -20.49 -15.45
N GLY A 870 -3.03 -21.66 -14.82
CA GLY A 870 -2.39 -22.87 -15.35
C GLY A 870 -2.99 -23.33 -16.67
N GLN A 871 -4.32 -23.23 -16.84
CA GLN A 871 -4.98 -23.49 -18.13
C GLN A 871 -4.54 -22.49 -19.21
N ALA A 872 -4.45 -21.21 -18.86
CA ALA A 872 -3.98 -20.18 -19.78
C ALA A 872 -2.50 -20.38 -20.17
N LEU A 873 -1.66 -20.79 -19.22
CA LEU A 873 -0.25 -21.09 -19.45
C LEU A 873 -0.07 -22.27 -20.41
N GLU A 874 -0.87 -23.32 -20.26
CA GLU A 874 -0.88 -24.45 -21.19
C GLU A 874 -1.24 -24.04 -22.61
N GLN A 875 -2.22 -23.16 -22.76
CA GLN A 875 -2.60 -22.64 -24.07
C GLN A 875 -1.44 -21.88 -24.72
N GLN A 876 -0.64 -21.13 -23.96
CA GLN A 876 0.57 -20.48 -24.50
C GLN A 876 1.61 -21.49 -25.00
N PHE A 877 1.66 -22.68 -24.39
CA PHE A 877 2.61 -23.74 -24.72
C PHE A 877 2.10 -24.79 -25.73
N GLN A 878 0.91 -24.61 -26.31
CA GLN A 878 0.37 -25.47 -27.37
C GLN A 878 0.94 -25.14 -28.77
N GLY A 879 1.51 -23.94 -28.94
CA GLY A 879 2.27 -23.54 -30.12
C GLY A 879 3.78 -23.43 -29.85
N SER A 880 4.56 -23.05 -30.86
CA SER A 880 5.96 -22.69 -30.66
C SER A 880 6.06 -21.32 -29.96
N VAL A 881 6.90 -21.23 -28.92
CA VAL A 881 7.10 -19.99 -28.16
C VAL A 881 8.18 -19.15 -28.85
N ASP A 882 7.81 -18.61 -30.01
CA ASP A 882 8.77 -17.92 -30.87
C ASP A 882 8.67 -16.39 -30.74
N SER A 883 7.46 -15.87 -30.47
CA SER A 883 7.20 -14.44 -30.38
C SER A 883 7.43 -13.87 -28.96
N GLN A 884 7.88 -12.61 -28.89
CA GLN A 884 8.07 -11.90 -27.62
C GLN A 884 6.78 -11.86 -26.78
N SER A 885 5.63 -11.60 -27.41
CA SER A 885 4.33 -11.57 -26.73
C SER A 885 3.98 -12.91 -26.07
N THR A 886 4.27 -14.04 -26.73
CA THR A 886 4.02 -15.37 -26.16
C THR A 886 4.94 -15.65 -24.98
N VAL A 887 6.23 -15.28 -25.09
CA VAL A 887 7.18 -15.40 -23.97
C VAL A 887 6.72 -14.57 -22.78
N ASP A 888 6.42 -13.29 -23.00
CA ASP A 888 5.97 -12.39 -21.95
C ASP A 888 4.71 -12.91 -21.26
N GLN A 889 3.74 -13.41 -22.04
CA GLN A 889 2.51 -13.96 -21.51
C GLN A 889 2.77 -15.22 -20.69
N ALA A 890 3.62 -16.14 -21.17
CA ALA A 890 3.95 -17.37 -20.46
C ALA A 890 4.69 -17.09 -19.14
N VAL A 891 5.72 -16.25 -19.16
CA VAL A 891 6.46 -15.84 -17.93
C VAL A 891 5.53 -15.12 -16.97
N SER A 892 4.75 -14.15 -17.44
CA SER A 892 3.84 -13.38 -16.60
C SER A 892 2.78 -14.27 -15.95
N LEU A 893 2.20 -15.24 -16.69
CA LEU A 893 1.26 -16.21 -16.11
C LEU A 893 1.93 -17.08 -15.04
N ALA A 894 3.14 -17.57 -15.29
CA ALA A 894 3.88 -18.40 -14.35
C ALA A 894 4.23 -17.64 -13.05
N GLU A 895 4.77 -16.43 -13.16
CA GLU A 895 5.12 -15.61 -11.99
C GLU A 895 3.88 -15.17 -11.20
N ARG A 896 2.77 -14.88 -11.88
CA ARG A 896 1.48 -14.65 -11.22
C ARG A 896 0.98 -15.88 -10.47
N MET A 897 1.14 -17.08 -11.04
CA MET A 897 0.82 -18.33 -10.34
C MET A 897 1.65 -18.51 -9.07
N ARG A 898 2.94 -18.14 -9.10
CA ARG A 898 3.79 -18.19 -7.90
C ARG A 898 3.25 -17.30 -6.78
N LEU A 899 2.84 -16.06 -7.12
CA LEU A 899 2.31 -15.10 -6.14
C LEU A 899 1.04 -15.61 -5.43
N ILE A 900 0.20 -16.41 -6.09
CA ILE A 900 -1.04 -16.92 -5.51
C ILE A 900 -0.93 -18.34 -4.95
N ASN A 901 0.02 -19.16 -5.41
CA ASN A 901 0.28 -20.50 -4.87
C ASN A 901 1.09 -20.46 -3.58
N VAL A 902 2.00 -19.49 -3.49
CA VAL A 902 2.83 -19.22 -2.31
C VAL A 902 2.54 -17.78 -1.86
N PRO A 903 1.30 -17.50 -1.44
CA PRO A 903 0.91 -16.14 -1.11
C PRO A 903 1.70 -15.66 0.10
N ARG A 904 2.09 -14.38 0.02
CA ARG A 904 2.55 -13.65 1.19
C ARG A 904 1.37 -13.46 2.16
N MET A 905 1.68 -13.17 3.42
CA MET A 905 0.63 -13.02 4.44
C MET A 905 -0.33 -11.88 4.07
N GLU A 906 0.20 -10.85 3.42
CA GLU A 906 -0.51 -9.65 3.00
C GLU A 906 -1.55 -9.98 1.94
N THR A 907 -1.19 -10.77 0.90
CA THR A 907 -2.14 -11.24 -0.11
C THR A 907 -3.35 -11.94 0.52
N MET A 908 -3.12 -12.69 1.60
CA MET A 908 -4.19 -13.34 2.36
C MET A 908 -5.00 -12.36 3.21
N ILE A 909 -4.34 -11.38 3.83
CA ILE A 909 -5.00 -10.36 4.62
C ILE A 909 -5.90 -9.51 3.71
N TRP A 910 -5.39 -8.99 2.59
CA TRP A 910 -6.11 -8.14 1.62
C TRP A 910 -7.41 -8.74 1.06
N LEU A 911 -7.50 -10.07 0.99
CA LEU A 911 -8.73 -10.78 0.59
C LEU A 911 -9.77 -10.87 1.70
N ASN A 912 -9.40 -10.66 2.97
CA ASN A 912 -10.25 -10.89 4.14
C ASN A 912 -10.75 -9.63 4.84
N PHE A 913 -10.27 -8.44 4.49
CA PHE A 913 -10.72 -7.22 5.15
C PHE A 913 -11.45 -6.24 4.23
N LEU A 914 -12.19 -5.38 4.90
CA LEU A 914 -12.96 -4.28 4.36
C LEU A 914 -12.44 -2.99 4.97
N LEU A 915 -12.28 -1.96 4.14
CA LEU A 915 -11.91 -0.59 4.51
C LEU A 915 -13.12 0.31 4.34
N HIS A 916 -13.62 0.86 5.44
CA HIS A 916 -14.75 1.80 5.41
C HIS A 916 -14.24 3.23 5.20
N TYR A 917 -14.90 3.95 4.31
CA TYR A 917 -14.70 5.37 4.04
C TYR A 917 -16.03 6.09 4.25
N GLY A 918 -15.97 7.31 4.79
CA GLY A 918 -17.15 8.11 5.08
C GLY A 918 -16.79 9.59 5.10
N HIS A 919 -17.34 10.36 4.16
CA HIS A 919 -17.00 11.77 3.96
C HIS A 919 -18.12 12.53 3.24
N THR A 920 -18.04 13.85 3.22
CA THR A 920 -18.92 14.70 2.43
C THR A 920 -18.24 15.23 1.16
N VAL A 921 -19.06 15.63 0.18
CA VAL A 921 -18.61 16.28 -1.05
C VAL A 921 -19.40 17.58 -1.18
N SER A 922 -18.70 18.72 -1.12
CA SER A 922 -19.35 20.03 -1.02
C SER A 922 -18.88 21.09 -2.02
N GLY A 923 -17.99 20.75 -2.96
CA GLY A 923 -17.53 21.64 -4.02
C GLY A 923 -18.54 21.81 -5.16
N HIS A 924 -18.04 22.26 -6.31
CA HIS A 924 -18.84 22.62 -7.48
C HIS A 924 -19.72 21.45 -7.95
N LEU A 925 -21.01 21.73 -8.16
CA LEU A 925 -22.00 20.81 -8.69
C LEU A 925 -22.25 21.14 -10.17
N ALA A 926 -22.15 20.14 -11.03
CA ALA A 926 -22.50 20.25 -12.44
C ALA A 926 -23.48 19.15 -12.85
N GLN A 927 -24.43 19.50 -13.70
CA GLN A 927 -25.43 18.58 -14.25
C GLN A 927 -25.13 18.32 -15.73
N GLY A 928 -25.49 17.13 -16.23
CA GLY A 928 -25.36 16.82 -17.66
C GLY A 928 -26.48 17.43 -18.50
N ASP A 929 -26.26 17.51 -19.81
CA ASP A 929 -27.21 18.13 -20.73
C ASP A 929 -28.53 17.34 -20.89
N GLY A 930 -29.66 18.04 -20.93
CA GLY A 930 -31.00 17.46 -21.15
C GLY A 930 -31.63 16.81 -19.91
N GLU A 931 -32.70 16.04 -20.11
CA GLU A 931 -33.45 15.45 -18.99
C GLU A 931 -32.64 14.40 -18.22
N ASN A 932 -32.74 14.46 -16.89
CA ASN A 932 -32.17 13.48 -15.99
C ASN A 932 -33.12 12.28 -15.84
N PRO A 933 -32.73 11.07 -16.29
CA PRO A 933 -33.60 9.91 -16.29
C PRO A 933 -34.00 9.45 -14.88
N ILE A 934 -33.17 9.69 -13.86
CA ILE A 934 -33.47 9.35 -12.47
C ILE A 934 -34.62 10.22 -11.96
N LEU A 935 -34.47 11.55 -12.08
CA LEU A 935 -35.52 12.48 -11.66
C LEU A 935 -36.81 12.28 -12.45
N THR A 936 -36.69 11.98 -13.75
CA THR A 936 -37.82 11.68 -14.62
C THR A 936 -38.56 10.41 -14.19
N ALA A 937 -37.86 9.31 -13.91
CA ALA A 937 -38.48 8.08 -13.46
C ALA A 937 -39.18 8.24 -12.10
N LEU A 938 -38.56 8.99 -11.17
CA LEU A 938 -39.17 9.34 -9.90
C LEU A 938 -40.42 10.20 -10.07
N ALA A 939 -40.35 11.23 -10.92
CA ALA A 939 -41.49 12.10 -11.25
C ALA A 939 -42.64 11.31 -11.88
N GLN A 940 -42.36 10.39 -12.81
CA GLN A 940 -43.38 9.54 -13.44
C GLN A 940 -44.08 8.59 -12.46
N LYS A 941 -43.40 8.17 -11.39
CA LYS A 941 -43.96 7.27 -10.38
C LYS A 941 -44.69 7.99 -9.26
N THR A 942 -44.39 9.27 -9.03
CA THR A 942 -44.84 10.01 -7.84
C THR A 942 -45.59 11.31 -8.13
N ASN A 943 -45.51 11.80 -9.37
CA ASN A 943 -45.89 13.15 -9.79
C ASN A 943 -45.20 14.28 -9.00
N LEU A 944 -44.11 13.98 -8.28
CA LEU A 944 -43.27 14.97 -7.63
C LEU A 944 -42.41 15.70 -8.69
N GLN A 945 -42.35 17.03 -8.57
CA GLN A 945 -41.41 17.84 -9.33
C GLN A 945 -40.11 17.98 -8.53
N LEU A 946 -39.03 17.39 -9.02
CA LEU A 946 -37.77 17.22 -8.29
C LEU A 946 -36.61 17.90 -9.02
N SER A 947 -35.70 18.53 -8.26
CA SER A 947 -34.42 19.05 -8.76
C SER A 947 -33.32 18.83 -7.72
N LEU A 948 -32.05 18.79 -8.14
CA LEU A 948 -30.93 18.73 -7.20
C LEU A 948 -30.91 19.99 -6.32
N ALA A 949 -30.49 19.82 -5.06
CA ALA A 949 -30.26 20.97 -4.19
C ALA A 949 -28.94 21.67 -4.53
N GLU A 950 -29.03 22.98 -4.77
CA GLU A 950 -27.89 23.84 -5.07
C GLU A 950 -27.77 24.88 -3.95
N SER A 951 -26.61 24.93 -3.29
CA SER A 951 -26.32 25.90 -2.24
C SER A 951 -24.84 26.29 -2.30
N ASP A 952 -24.59 27.59 -2.27
CA ASP A 952 -23.24 28.16 -2.15
C ASP A 952 -22.74 28.17 -0.69
N GLN A 953 -23.64 27.93 0.28
CA GLN A 953 -23.31 27.88 1.70
C GLN A 953 -23.00 26.44 2.13
N ARG A 954 -21.71 26.06 2.08
CA ARG A 954 -21.23 24.70 2.41
C ARG A 954 -21.60 24.21 3.82
N ASP A 955 -21.80 25.10 4.77
CA ASP A 955 -22.09 24.74 6.17
C ASP A 955 -23.58 24.73 6.49
N ALA A 956 -24.43 25.09 5.52
CA ALA A 956 -25.88 24.98 5.65
C ALA A 956 -26.33 23.53 5.51
N ALA A 957 -27.44 23.18 6.15
CA ALA A 957 -28.11 21.90 5.94
C ALA A 957 -28.45 21.70 4.46
N ASN A 958 -28.46 20.46 4.00
CA ASN A 958 -28.79 20.07 2.62
C ASN A 958 -27.82 20.61 1.55
N SER A 959 -26.69 21.19 1.94
CA SER A 959 -25.73 21.74 0.99
C SER A 959 -24.72 20.71 0.51
N ARG A 960 -24.46 19.62 1.23
CA ARG A 960 -23.40 18.63 0.93
C ARG A 960 -23.97 17.30 0.44
N TRP A 961 -23.21 16.56 -0.36
CA TRP A 961 -23.47 15.13 -0.58
C TRP A 961 -22.78 14.34 0.51
N LEU A 962 -23.41 13.27 0.98
CA LEU A 962 -22.81 12.32 1.91
C LEU A 962 -22.46 11.05 1.16
N VAL A 963 -21.22 10.59 1.29
CA VAL A 963 -20.74 9.38 0.62
C VAL A 963 -20.10 8.47 1.63
N LYS A 964 -20.67 7.27 1.79
CA LYS A 964 -20.05 6.17 2.52
C LYS A 964 -19.81 5.01 1.59
N TYR A 965 -18.63 4.42 1.64
CA TYR A 965 -18.30 3.28 0.81
C TYR A 965 -17.22 2.44 1.48
N THR A 966 -17.15 1.21 1.03
CA THR A 966 -16.22 0.21 1.49
C THR A 966 -15.40 -0.26 0.30
N LYS A 967 -14.09 -0.37 0.51
CA LYS A 967 -13.16 -1.04 -0.40
C LYS A 967 -12.65 -2.28 0.29
N GLY A 968 -12.63 -3.43 -0.34
CA GLY A 968 -12.14 -4.65 0.30
C GLY A 968 -12.00 -5.78 -0.70
N VAL A 969 -11.59 -6.95 -0.23
CA VAL A 969 -11.32 -8.09 -1.13
C VAL A 969 -10.39 -7.67 -2.26
N MET A 970 -9.20 -7.18 -1.91
CA MET A 970 -8.24 -6.74 -2.91
C MET A 970 -7.56 -7.98 -3.49
N ASP A 971 -7.95 -8.35 -4.70
CA ASP A 971 -7.32 -9.41 -5.47
C ASP A 971 -6.07 -8.83 -6.15
N THR A 972 -4.92 -9.13 -5.53
CA THR A 972 -3.61 -8.70 -6.01
C THR A 972 -3.30 -9.30 -7.38
N ASP A 973 -3.76 -10.51 -7.72
CA ASP A 973 -3.58 -11.07 -9.05
C ASP A 973 -4.48 -10.40 -10.10
N ALA A 974 -5.71 -10.04 -9.76
CA ALA A 974 -6.60 -9.34 -10.69
C ALA A 974 -6.27 -7.84 -10.81
N ILE A 975 -5.58 -7.28 -9.81
CA ILE A 975 -5.45 -5.85 -9.57
C ILE A 975 -6.84 -5.20 -9.41
N ARG A 976 -7.72 -5.84 -8.64
CA ARG A 976 -9.11 -5.40 -8.46
C ARG A 976 -9.52 -5.43 -7.00
N ASP A 977 -10.31 -4.45 -6.58
CA ASP A 977 -10.94 -4.40 -5.26
C ASP A 977 -12.45 -4.33 -5.39
N LEU A 978 -13.15 -4.98 -4.47
CA LEU A 978 -14.59 -4.85 -4.34
C LEU A 978 -14.90 -3.48 -3.72
N VAL A 979 -15.72 -2.69 -4.42
CA VAL A 979 -16.21 -1.40 -3.97
C VAL A 979 -17.72 -1.47 -3.80
N PHE A 980 -18.23 -1.06 -2.65
CA PHE A 980 -19.68 -0.89 -2.44
C PHE A 980 -20.01 0.21 -1.46
N GLY A 981 -21.17 0.83 -1.57
CA GLY A 981 -21.50 1.96 -0.70
C GLY A 981 -22.86 2.57 -0.96
N GLU A 982 -23.08 3.69 -0.29
CA GLU A 982 -24.26 4.52 -0.38
C GLU A 982 -23.87 5.99 -0.55
N MET A 983 -24.54 6.67 -1.47
CA MET A 983 -24.43 8.11 -1.69
C MET A 983 -25.79 8.77 -1.44
N TYR A 984 -25.80 9.84 -0.64
CA TYR A 984 -26.99 10.60 -0.31
C TYR A 984 -26.88 12.02 -0.90
N ILE A 985 -27.85 12.36 -1.74
CA ILE A 985 -27.89 13.63 -2.48
C ILE A 985 -29.17 14.39 -2.11
N PRO A 986 -29.09 15.60 -1.55
CA PRO A 986 -30.27 16.39 -1.21
C PRO A 986 -31.03 16.84 -2.47
N ILE A 987 -32.35 16.83 -2.38
CA ILE A 987 -33.29 17.13 -3.48
C ILE A 987 -34.29 18.19 -3.05
N HIS A 988 -34.50 19.18 -3.91
CA HIS A 988 -35.60 20.11 -3.78
C HIS A 988 -36.86 19.58 -4.44
N VAL A 989 -37.99 19.87 -3.80
CA VAL A 989 -39.32 19.58 -4.31
C VAL A 989 -40.05 20.88 -4.62
N GLN A 990 -40.76 20.90 -5.75
CA GLN A 990 -41.62 22.02 -6.14
C GLN A 990 -43.09 21.60 -6.05
N ALA A 991 -43.97 22.59 -5.85
CA ALA A 991 -45.40 22.35 -5.83
C ALA A 991 -45.86 21.84 -7.21
N SER A 992 -46.57 20.72 -7.24
CA SER A 992 -47.12 20.13 -8.46
C SER A 992 -48.58 20.55 -8.63
N THR A 993 -48.99 20.78 -9.88
CA THR A 993 -50.41 20.96 -10.25
C THR A 993 -51.14 19.64 -10.38
N GLU A 994 -50.42 18.53 -10.48
CA GLU A 994 -50.96 17.18 -10.52
C GLU A 994 -51.01 16.56 -9.11
N PRO A 995 -51.95 15.63 -8.85
CA PRO A 995 -51.97 14.93 -7.58
C PRO A 995 -50.70 14.09 -7.41
N ILE A 996 -50.00 14.30 -6.30
CA ILE A 996 -48.85 13.50 -5.89
C ILE A 996 -49.36 12.14 -5.45
N GLU A 997 -48.78 11.07 -6.00
CA GLU A 997 -49.12 9.69 -5.68
C GLU A 997 -47.95 8.98 -5.02
N LEU A 998 -48.18 8.29 -3.90
CA LEU A 998 -47.16 7.45 -3.28
C LEU A 998 -47.75 6.08 -2.97
N THR A 999 -46.95 5.04 -3.18
CA THR A 999 -47.39 3.66 -2.94
C THR A 999 -46.30 2.88 -2.22
N ARG A 1000 -46.69 2.21 -1.13
CA ARG A 1000 -45.87 1.21 -0.45
C ARG A 1000 -46.46 -0.17 -0.67
N SER A 1001 -45.59 -1.11 -1.08
CA SER A 1001 -45.97 -2.48 -1.37
C SER A 1001 -45.20 -3.45 -0.48
N TRP A 1002 -45.88 -4.43 0.09
CA TRP A 1002 -45.28 -5.54 0.83
C TRP A 1002 -45.63 -6.86 0.16
N SER A 1003 -44.63 -7.68 -0.16
CA SER A 1003 -44.81 -9.00 -0.78
C SER A 1003 -44.86 -10.09 0.28
N PHE A 1004 -45.78 -11.04 0.12
CA PHE A 1004 -45.96 -12.18 1.01
C PHE A 1004 -46.17 -13.46 0.21
N PRO A 1005 -45.79 -14.63 0.75
CA PRO A 1005 -46.14 -15.93 0.18
C PRO A 1005 -47.66 -16.08 0.02
N LEU A 1006 -48.11 -16.69 -1.07
CA LEU A 1006 -49.54 -16.83 -1.37
C LEU A 1006 -50.35 -17.49 -0.24
N ALA A 1007 -49.75 -18.43 0.50
CA ALA A 1007 -50.37 -19.09 1.64
C ALA A 1007 -50.78 -18.13 2.78
N MET A 1008 -50.16 -16.95 2.87
CA MET A 1008 -50.44 -15.94 3.89
C MET A 1008 -51.56 -14.98 3.51
N GLN A 1009 -52.16 -15.10 2.31
CA GLN A 1009 -53.09 -14.10 1.78
C GLN A 1009 -54.26 -13.78 2.72
N LYS A 1010 -54.93 -14.81 3.24
CA LYS A 1010 -56.03 -14.61 4.18
C LYS A 1010 -55.55 -13.93 5.48
N LEU A 1011 -54.42 -14.40 6.03
CA LEU A 1011 -53.85 -13.91 7.28
C LEU A 1011 -53.48 -12.42 7.19
N VAL A 1012 -52.83 -12.01 6.10
CA VAL A 1012 -52.46 -10.61 5.84
C VAL A 1012 -53.69 -9.75 5.59
N THR A 1013 -54.69 -10.27 4.87
CA THR A 1013 -55.95 -9.55 4.63
C THR A 1013 -56.66 -9.25 5.95
N ASP A 1014 -56.83 -10.27 6.80
CA ASP A 1014 -57.48 -10.17 8.11
C ASP A 1014 -56.70 -9.26 9.09
N PHE A 1015 -55.39 -9.14 8.94
CA PHE A 1015 -54.57 -8.27 9.78
C PHE A 1015 -54.56 -6.82 9.31
N ALA A 1016 -54.41 -6.58 8.00
CA ALA A 1016 -54.09 -5.25 7.46
C ALA A 1016 -55.27 -4.50 6.83
N CYS A 1017 -56.32 -5.18 6.37
CA CYS A 1017 -57.39 -4.55 5.56
C CYS A 1017 -58.60 -4.02 6.37
N HIS A 1018 -58.44 -3.82 7.68
CA HIS A 1018 -59.51 -3.31 8.56
C HIS A 1018 -59.35 -1.82 8.89
N PHE A 1019 -60.29 -0.99 8.43
CA PHE A 1019 -60.28 0.46 8.73
C PHE A 1019 -60.58 0.77 10.20
N ASP A 1020 -61.51 0.04 10.80
CA ASP A 1020 -61.99 0.18 12.18
C ASP A 1020 -61.06 -0.43 13.23
N SER A 1021 -59.99 -1.10 12.79
CA SER A 1021 -58.95 -1.69 13.65
C SER A 1021 -57.57 -1.56 12.99
N PRO A 1022 -57.02 -0.33 12.87
CA PRO A 1022 -55.69 -0.14 12.29
C PRO A 1022 -54.62 -0.86 13.10
N PHE A 1023 -53.77 -1.62 12.41
CA PHE A 1023 -52.73 -2.44 13.05
C PHE A 1023 -51.46 -1.67 13.41
N TRP A 1024 -51.24 -0.48 12.84
CA TRP A 1024 -49.95 0.21 12.87
C TRP A 1024 -49.90 1.46 13.76
N ALA A 1025 -51.06 1.96 14.22
CA ALA A 1025 -51.12 3.10 15.13
C ALA A 1025 -52.41 3.09 15.96
N ALA A 1026 -52.35 3.71 17.14
CA ALA A 1026 -53.45 3.77 18.11
C ALA A 1026 -54.47 4.87 17.77
N TYR A 1027 -55.21 4.69 16.68
CA TYR A 1027 -56.28 5.60 16.30
C TYR A 1027 -57.45 5.56 17.28
N LYS A 1028 -58.08 6.73 17.50
CA LYS A 1028 -59.39 6.82 18.16
C LYS A 1028 -60.48 6.65 17.12
N VAL A 1029 -61.14 5.50 17.10
CA VAL A 1029 -62.20 5.16 16.13
C VAL A 1029 -63.55 5.68 16.64
N SER A 1030 -64.35 6.27 15.75
CA SER A 1030 -65.72 6.72 16.07
C SER A 1030 -66.64 5.54 16.37
N LYS A 1031 -67.73 5.78 17.12
CA LYS A 1031 -68.67 4.72 17.52
C LYS A 1031 -69.32 3.98 16.33
N ASP A 1032 -69.41 4.63 15.18
CA ASP A 1032 -69.95 4.06 13.94
C ASP A 1032 -68.89 3.41 13.03
N GLY A 1033 -67.61 3.45 13.42
CA GLY A 1033 -66.48 2.88 12.68
C GLY A 1033 -66.15 3.60 11.37
N LYS A 1034 -66.79 4.74 11.07
CA LYS A 1034 -66.65 5.44 9.78
C LYS A 1034 -65.56 6.50 9.76
N SER A 1035 -65.07 6.92 10.92
CA SER A 1035 -63.97 7.87 11.05
C SER A 1035 -63.00 7.45 12.15
N ARG A 1036 -61.76 7.88 12.04
CA ARG A 1036 -60.74 7.65 13.06
C ARG A 1036 -59.77 8.83 13.14
N THR A 1037 -59.32 9.18 14.35
CA THR A 1037 -58.40 10.30 14.57
C THR A 1037 -57.09 9.86 15.18
N LEU A 1038 -56.01 10.51 14.77
CA LEU A 1038 -54.65 10.29 15.29
C LEU A 1038 -53.98 11.64 15.53
N LYS A 1039 -53.32 11.77 16.68
CA LYS A 1039 -52.49 12.93 16.99
C LYS A 1039 -51.04 12.63 16.65
N LEU A 1040 -50.49 13.39 15.71
CA LEU A 1040 -49.10 13.27 15.25
C LEU A 1040 -48.12 13.85 16.28
N PRO A 1041 -46.82 13.49 16.21
CA PRO A 1041 -45.79 13.99 17.14
C PRO A 1041 -45.69 15.52 17.21
N ASN A 1042 -45.91 16.21 16.10
CA ASN A 1042 -45.97 17.68 16.03
C ASN A 1042 -47.27 18.29 16.58
N LYS A 1043 -48.09 17.50 17.29
CA LYS A 1043 -49.41 17.84 17.87
C LYS A 1043 -50.52 18.09 16.85
N THR A 1044 -50.26 17.96 15.55
CA THR A 1044 -51.30 18.01 14.51
C THR A 1044 -52.25 16.84 14.68
N GLU A 1045 -53.56 17.08 14.62
CA GLU A 1045 -54.56 16.02 14.66
C GLU A 1045 -55.08 15.75 13.24
N ILE A 1046 -54.90 14.51 12.77
CA ILE A 1046 -55.44 14.05 11.50
C ILE A 1046 -56.74 13.28 11.74
N THR A 1047 -57.69 13.45 10.82
CA THR A 1047 -58.95 12.71 10.79
C THR A 1047 -59.06 11.96 9.47
N GLU A 1048 -59.22 10.64 9.55
CA GLU A 1048 -59.45 9.78 8.40
C GLU A 1048 -60.94 9.37 8.35
N THR A 1049 -61.56 9.47 7.18
CA THR A 1049 -62.97 9.13 6.95
C THR A 1049 -63.09 8.05 5.87
N LEU A 1050 -63.73 6.94 6.20
CA LEU A 1050 -63.92 5.80 5.31
C LEU A 1050 -64.75 6.18 4.08
N LEU A 1051 -64.24 5.88 2.89
CA LEU A 1051 -64.93 6.08 1.61
C LEU A 1051 -65.56 4.78 1.10
N LYS A 1052 -64.79 3.68 1.07
CA LYS A 1052 -65.23 2.38 0.56
C LYS A 1052 -64.54 1.25 1.31
N LYS A 1053 -65.24 0.13 1.56
CA LYS A 1053 -64.71 -1.09 2.19
C LYS A 1053 -65.19 -2.31 1.41
N ASN A 1054 -64.26 -3.20 1.07
CA ASN A 1054 -64.49 -4.54 0.53
C ASN A 1054 -63.80 -5.57 1.45
N GLY A 1055 -63.89 -6.87 1.13
CA GLY A 1055 -63.23 -7.91 1.93
C GLY A 1055 -61.70 -7.90 1.85
N ASP A 1056 -61.13 -7.41 0.75
CA ASP A 1056 -59.70 -7.43 0.43
C ASP A 1056 -59.08 -6.03 0.28
N SER A 1057 -59.86 -4.98 0.58
CA SER A 1057 -59.47 -3.59 0.35
C SER A 1057 -60.34 -2.59 1.11
N HIS A 1058 -59.79 -1.43 1.42
CA HIS A 1058 -60.57 -0.27 1.87
C HIS A 1058 -59.91 1.04 1.42
N SER A 1059 -60.69 2.10 1.26
CA SER A 1059 -60.21 3.44 0.93
C SER A 1059 -60.82 4.50 1.82
N TYR A 1060 -60.09 5.57 2.08
CA TYR A 1060 -60.46 6.64 2.99
C TYR A 1060 -59.92 8.01 2.51
N ALA A 1061 -60.53 9.10 2.99
CA ALA A 1061 -60.01 10.46 2.85
C ALA A 1061 -59.38 10.91 4.17
N MET A 1062 -58.39 11.80 4.12
CA MET A 1062 -57.75 12.37 5.32
C MET A 1062 -57.80 13.89 5.29
N THR A 1063 -58.00 14.51 6.46
CA THR A 1063 -57.90 15.95 6.67
C THR A 1063 -57.08 16.26 7.93
N GLY A 1064 -56.48 17.44 8.01
CA GLY A 1064 -55.77 17.92 9.21
C GLY A 1064 -54.33 18.39 8.97
N LEU A 1065 -53.74 18.09 7.82
CA LEU A 1065 -52.44 18.62 7.41
C LEU A 1065 -52.61 19.98 6.71
N GLU A 1066 -51.85 20.98 7.15
CA GLU A 1066 -51.87 22.33 6.58
C GLU A 1066 -51.34 22.34 5.13
N GLY A 1067 -52.03 23.07 4.24
CA GLY A 1067 -51.63 23.18 2.83
C GLY A 1067 -51.90 21.93 1.97
N VAL A 1068 -52.56 20.90 2.52
CA VAL A 1068 -52.88 19.64 1.82
C VAL A 1068 -54.37 19.56 1.52
N SER A 1069 -54.72 19.13 0.30
CA SER A 1069 -56.10 18.95 -0.13
C SER A 1069 -56.29 17.68 -0.96
N ALA A 1070 -57.55 17.25 -1.12
CA ALA A 1070 -57.93 16.07 -1.89
C ALA A 1070 -57.15 14.78 -1.52
N TYR A 1071 -56.76 14.63 -0.25
CA TYR A 1071 -56.02 13.46 0.21
C TYR A 1071 -56.95 12.24 0.23
N THR A 1072 -56.56 11.21 -0.51
CA THR A 1072 -57.19 9.89 -0.51
C THR A 1072 -56.14 8.81 -0.31
N ALA A 1073 -56.53 7.73 0.36
CA ALA A 1073 -55.65 6.60 0.59
C ALA A 1073 -56.42 5.28 0.49
N SER A 1074 -55.71 4.20 0.19
CA SER A 1074 -56.30 2.87 0.07
C SER A 1074 -55.33 1.75 0.43
N PHE A 1075 -55.85 0.72 1.08
CA PHE A 1075 -55.20 -0.59 1.20
C PHE A 1075 -55.85 -1.56 0.22
N THR A 1076 -55.02 -2.26 -0.56
CA THR A 1076 -55.50 -3.25 -1.54
C THR A 1076 -54.59 -4.46 -1.60
N VAL A 1077 -55.17 -5.66 -1.43
CA VAL A 1077 -54.50 -6.94 -1.67
C VAL A 1077 -54.57 -7.27 -3.17
N SER A 1078 -53.43 -7.54 -3.80
CA SER A 1078 -53.38 -7.89 -5.23
C SER A 1078 -54.06 -9.24 -5.49
N LYS A 1079 -54.76 -9.36 -6.63
CA LYS A 1079 -55.32 -10.64 -7.08
C LYS A 1079 -54.22 -11.49 -7.73
N PRO A 1080 -53.86 -12.65 -7.16
CA PRO A 1080 -52.83 -13.53 -7.73
C PRO A 1080 -53.31 -14.12 -9.06
N LYS A 1081 -52.40 -14.20 -10.04
CA LYS A 1081 -52.60 -14.89 -11.33
C LYS A 1081 -52.24 -16.37 -11.19
N ARG A 1082 -52.69 -17.20 -12.14
CA ARG A 1082 -52.40 -18.64 -12.17
C ARG A 1082 -50.88 -18.85 -12.33
N GLY A 1083 -50.23 -19.36 -11.29
CA GLY A 1083 -48.78 -19.58 -11.25
C GLY A 1083 -48.02 -18.64 -10.32
N ASP A 1084 -48.67 -17.62 -9.75
CA ASP A 1084 -48.02 -16.72 -8.79
C ASP A 1084 -47.77 -17.45 -7.45
N GLU A 1085 -46.55 -17.36 -6.94
CA GLU A 1085 -46.17 -17.90 -5.62
C GLU A 1085 -46.30 -16.87 -4.49
N GLN A 1086 -46.53 -15.60 -4.84
CA GLN A 1086 -46.61 -14.45 -3.93
C GLN A 1086 -47.78 -13.53 -4.28
N PHE A 1087 -48.19 -12.70 -3.33
CA PHE A 1087 -49.13 -11.59 -3.55
C PHE A 1087 -48.62 -10.33 -2.83
N THR A 1088 -49.15 -9.17 -3.19
CA THR A 1088 -48.77 -7.88 -2.59
C THR A 1088 -49.92 -7.24 -1.81
N LEU A 1089 -49.59 -6.67 -0.66
CA LEU A 1089 -50.41 -5.67 0.03
C LEU A 1089 -49.91 -4.29 -0.41
N ASN A 1090 -50.80 -3.45 -0.92
CA ASN A 1090 -50.47 -2.11 -1.39
C ASN A 1090 -51.17 -1.06 -0.54
N TRP A 1091 -50.41 -0.12 0.02
CA TRP A 1091 -50.94 1.12 0.58
C TRP A 1091 -50.62 2.27 -0.38
N LYS A 1092 -51.65 2.80 -1.03
CA LYS A 1092 -51.52 3.93 -1.97
C LYS A 1092 -52.16 5.17 -1.39
N ILE A 1093 -51.48 6.31 -1.49
CA ILE A 1093 -51.99 7.64 -1.16
C ILE A 1093 -51.93 8.56 -2.39
N SER A 1094 -52.83 9.54 -2.44
CA SER A 1094 -52.90 10.58 -3.48
C SER A 1094 -53.34 11.89 -2.85
N PHE A 1095 -52.64 13.00 -3.12
CA PHE A 1095 -52.97 14.31 -2.53
C PHE A 1095 -52.47 15.49 -3.39
N HIS A 1096 -53.02 16.69 -3.14
CA HIS A 1096 -52.47 17.94 -3.63
C HIS A 1096 -51.86 18.72 -2.47
N ALA A 1097 -50.74 19.40 -2.70
CA ALA A 1097 -50.09 20.25 -1.71
C ALA A 1097 -49.70 21.59 -2.33
N SER A 1098 -50.00 22.69 -1.64
CA SER A 1098 -49.82 24.05 -2.17
C SER A 1098 -48.41 24.61 -2.00
N THR A 1099 -47.57 23.99 -1.18
CA THR A 1099 -46.19 24.44 -0.89
C THR A 1099 -45.23 23.25 -0.76
N PRO A 1100 -43.92 23.45 -1.01
CA PRO A 1100 -42.90 22.42 -0.74
C PRO A 1100 -42.94 21.89 0.70
N GLN A 1101 -43.18 22.74 1.69
CA GLN A 1101 -43.29 22.35 3.10
C GLN A 1101 -44.49 21.43 3.36
N ALA A 1102 -45.64 21.70 2.72
CA ALA A 1102 -46.80 20.83 2.82
C ALA A 1102 -46.55 19.46 2.16
N ILE A 1103 -45.77 19.43 1.06
CA ILE A 1103 -45.31 18.18 0.45
C ILE A 1103 -44.44 17.42 1.44
N LEU A 1104 -43.37 18.04 1.93
CA LEU A 1104 -42.43 17.43 2.87
C LEU A 1104 -43.15 16.88 4.12
N ALA A 1105 -44.02 17.67 4.76
CA ALA A 1105 -44.78 17.22 5.92
C ALA A 1105 -45.66 15.99 5.63
N THR A 1106 -46.31 15.96 4.47
CA THR A 1106 -47.17 14.83 4.06
C THR A 1106 -46.35 13.59 3.73
N VAL A 1107 -45.22 13.77 3.04
CA VAL A 1107 -44.33 12.70 2.63
C VAL A 1107 -43.58 12.11 3.83
N THR A 1108 -43.13 12.94 4.78
CA THR A 1108 -42.58 12.49 6.07
C THR A 1108 -43.63 11.69 6.86
N HIS A 1109 -44.88 12.16 6.90
CA HIS A 1109 -45.97 11.41 7.53
C HIS A 1109 -46.16 10.03 6.87
N PHE A 1110 -46.18 9.98 5.52
CA PHE A 1110 -46.28 8.74 4.76
C PHE A 1110 -45.11 7.80 5.05
N GLY A 1111 -43.86 8.29 5.03
CA GLY A 1111 -42.66 7.50 5.33
C GLY A 1111 -42.68 6.91 6.73
N ASN A 1112 -43.00 7.72 7.74
CA ASN A 1112 -43.12 7.26 9.13
C ASN A 1112 -44.23 6.20 9.29
N ALA A 1113 -45.39 6.42 8.66
CA ALA A 1113 -46.47 5.44 8.67
C ALA A 1113 -46.09 4.13 7.97
N CYS A 1114 -45.37 4.19 6.84
CA CYS A 1114 -44.83 3.01 6.16
C CYS A 1114 -43.88 2.21 7.06
N GLN A 1115 -43.01 2.90 7.81
CA GLN A 1115 -42.10 2.26 8.76
C GLN A 1115 -42.89 1.56 9.87
N GLN A 1116 -43.82 2.26 10.52
CA GLN A 1116 -44.67 1.70 11.58
C GLN A 1116 -45.49 0.49 11.13
N MET A 1117 -46.03 0.53 9.91
CA MET A 1117 -46.72 -0.60 9.30
C MET A 1117 -45.77 -1.78 9.08
N THR A 1118 -44.58 -1.52 8.54
CA THR A 1118 -43.56 -2.54 8.29
C THR A 1118 -43.12 -3.21 9.60
N ASP A 1119 -42.86 -2.42 10.64
CA ASP A 1119 -42.46 -2.92 11.97
C ASP A 1119 -43.58 -3.76 12.59
N SER A 1120 -44.83 -3.32 12.49
CA SER A 1120 -45.99 -4.03 13.00
C SER A 1120 -46.22 -5.36 12.30
N MET A 1121 -46.09 -5.39 10.96
CA MET A 1121 -46.18 -6.63 10.17
C MET A 1121 -45.01 -7.57 10.47
N THR A 1122 -43.79 -7.05 10.57
CA THR A 1122 -42.61 -7.85 10.90
C THR A 1122 -42.76 -8.47 12.29
N GLY A 1123 -43.17 -7.70 13.29
CA GLY A 1123 -43.40 -8.19 14.64
C GLY A 1123 -44.53 -9.22 14.73
N TYR A 1124 -45.61 -9.03 13.97
CA TYR A 1124 -46.76 -9.94 13.98
C TYR A 1124 -46.50 -11.25 13.22
N PHE A 1125 -45.81 -11.20 12.08
CA PHE A 1125 -45.53 -12.37 11.23
C PHE A 1125 -44.16 -13.02 11.50
N ALA A 1126 -43.34 -12.48 12.40
CA ALA A 1126 -42.08 -13.09 12.79
C ALA A 1126 -42.29 -14.52 13.33
N PRO A 1127 -41.35 -15.45 13.08
CA PRO A 1127 -41.39 -16.77 13.68
C PRO A 1127 -41.41 -16.64 15.19
N THR A 1128 -42.46 -17.12 15.85
CA THR A 1128 -42.49 -17.19 17.30
C THR A 1128 -41.58 -18.33 17.70
N VAL A 1129 -40.42 -18.03 18.32
CA VAL A 1129 -39.60 -19.05 18.98
C VAL A 1129 -40.47 -19.64 20.08
N GLN A 1130 -40.94 -20.88 19.89
CA GLN A 1130 -41.50 -21.65 21.00
C GLN A 1130 -40.39 -21.79 22.04
N ARG A 1131 -40.55 -21.09 23.17
CA ARG A 1131 -39.78 -21.37 24.38
C ARG A 1131 -40.18 -22.72 24.96
#